data_AF-A0A1G3R3Y2-F1
#
_entry.id   AF-A0A1G3R3Y2-F1
#
_cell.length_a   1.000
_cell.length_b   1.000
_cell.length_c   1.000
_cell.angle_alpha   90.00
_cell.angle_beta   90.00
_cell.angle_gamma   90.00
#
_symmetry.space_group_name_H-M   'P 1'
#
loop_
_entity.id
_entity.type
_entity.pdbx_description
1 polymer ?
#
loop_
_entity_poly.entity_id
_entity_poly.type
_entity_poly.pdbx_seq_one_letter_code
_entity_poly.pdbx_strand_id
1 'polypeptide(L)'
;MPVVTACSYSLFHCPYFSMEHGTTPAAERAANPGSAFLAALPGALRTFPEVAAYPPNQAFIGNVDPRSLPARPWTAAKAPGARGAGRGAAAGAGGAGAAAEGPARPVEGPFGRILDERTLYALIKYADTFDLVLLSKEFRDEAVKRLEADPAMKGADLGRFKGAAESPELEQAIAAGALPLVSGGATLGCVKSAHPTDVNLGAHAMLENLSAKATAVYALRDLLARSGVDPRSIDYVIETSEEACGDANQRGGGNFAKAIGELSALANATGSDARSFCAGPVHGLLQAASHIRAGTFRRVVVVAGGALAKLAMNAKRHLEKGLPVLEDCLGAFAVLLDGEAEAGLLVRNDLAGLLRIGSGSSPQAVMEDLVAEPLERAGLRFSDVDCYAPELQNPEITEAAGAGNVTLANLKMIAAMAVMKRQIAREEMDAFIARHGTTGWAPTQGHIPSGIPALGWFLAWSRAGTLRRGMLIGKGSLFLGRMTGLFDGVSLLLEAWSRRAVPKPVAVAARTAGERTAAIGAAAGRLRIGLTIPGSESGAGELARGAETARSLDASIELVLFGVDGGDAAQAQRDMERALADGGIQAAVTFHYPFPIGIATVGHFKAPGSGRDLFIATTTGTSSADRVEALVRNGIAGVAAAKAFGVSDPSVGFLNLDGASRALRVVQDLAANGYAIRLAGSSRGDPLLRGNDVLAGTVDVLVCDSLTGNAIVKMLAAYETGGRIEVAGSGYGPGVGDGAAMVGIISRATGAPVVANAIILMAKMVRSGLAGIYDEELARARAAGFGGAAQPAAPAAARPAGQPVPARKIVHHEIGGVDVLQIDAAVALLAFRGIYSEPAMGCTGPVVLVADEDAAAAAGHLAAAHMI
;
A
#
# COMPACT_ATOMS: atom_id res chain seq x y z
N MET A 1 5.53 -3.30 5.08
CA MET A 1 4.45 -2.83 4.18
C MET A 1 3.64 -1.80 4.92
N PRO A 2 3.29 -0.64 4.34
CA PRO A 2 2.55 0.40 5.06
C PRO A 2 1.09 0.01 5.25
N VAL A 3 0.72 -0.41 6.47
CA VAL A 3 -0.63 -0.91 6.78
C VAL A 3 -1.28 -0.02 7.82
N VAL A 4 -2.45 0.54 7.52
CA VAL A 4 -3.29 1.20 8.52
C VAL A 4 -3.91 0.14 9.42
N THR A 5 -3.72 0.26 10.74
CA THR A 5 -4.15 -0.76 11.72
C THR A 5 -5.20 -0.25 12.69
N ALA A 6 -5.20 1.05 12.98
CA ALA A 6 -6.12 1.69 13.91
C ALA A 6 -6.39 3.15 13.52
N CYS A 7 -7.57 3.62 13.87
CA CYS A 7 -7.99 5.01 13.74
C CYS A 7 -8.72 5.44 15.02
N SER A 8 -8.68 6.73 15.31
CA SER A 8 -9.48 7.37 16.34
C SER A 8 -10.02 8.70 15.84
N TYR A 9 -11.27 9.02 16.16
CA TYR A 9 -12.00 10.21 15.74
C TYR A 9 -12.75 10.81 16.92
N SER A 10 -12.49 12.09 17.19
CA SER A 10 -13.12 12.78 18.33
C SER A 10 -13.82 14.05 17.89
N LEU A 11 -14.99 14.31 18.47
CA LEU A 11 -15.73 15.56 18.32
C LEU A 11 -15.83 16.27 19.66
N PHE A 12 -15.58 17.58 19.67
CA PHE A 12 -15.65 18.41 20.86
C PHE A 12 -16.71 19.47 20.63
N HIS A 13 -17.86 19.29 21.28
CA HIS A 13 -18.94 20.27 21.20
C HIS A 13 -18.54 21.54 21.95
N CYS A 14 -18.52 22.68 21.26
CA CYS A 14 -17.98 23.94 21.78
C CYS A 14 -18.87 25.13 21.42
N PRO A 15 -20.13 25.17 21.89
CA PRO A 15 -21.12 26.18 21.50
C PRO A 15 -20.66 27.60 21.84
N TYR A 16 -19.94 27.81 22.94
CA TYR A 16 -19.39 29.12 23.29
C TYR A 16 -18.33 29.58 22.30
N PHE A 17 -17.40 28.70 21.91
CA PHE A 17 -16.39 29.04 20.90
C PHE A 17 -17.03 29.32 19.55
N SER A 18 -18.06 28.57 19.16
CA SER A 18 -18.81 28.84 17.94
C SER A 18 -19.48 30.20 17.95
N MET A 19 -20.00 30.63 19.10
CA MET A 19 -20.65 31.93 19.26
C MET A 19 -19.64 33.09 19.30
N GLU A 20 -18.55 32.95 20.04
CA GLU A 20 -17.64 34.05 20.33
C GLU A 20 -16.46 34.12 19.37
N HIS A 21 -15.91 32.97 18.97
CA HIS A 21 -14.65 32.87 18.22
C HIS A 21 -14.81 32.24 16.83
N GLY A 22 -16.00 31.77 16.47
CA GLY A 22 -16.32 31.36 15.11
C GLY A 22 -16.17 32.53 14.13
N THR A 23 -15.69 32.27 12.92
CA THR A 23 -15.30 33.31 11.95
C THR A 23 -16.44 34.25 11.59
N THR A 24 -17.61 33.71 11.26
CA THR A 24 -18.78 34.52 10.88
C THR A 24 -19.34 35.32 12.05
N PRO A 25 -19.57 34.76 13.25
CA PRO A 25 -19.95 35.54 14.43
C PRO A 25 -18.93 36.61 14.82
N ALA A 26 -17.63 36.30 14.79
CA ALA A 26 -16.59 37.28 15.10
C ALA A 26 -16.58 38.45 14.10
N ALA A 27 -16.67 38.16 12.80
CA ALA A 27 -16.73 39.19 11.76
C ALA A 27 -18.00 40.03 11.85
N GLU A 28 -19.16 39.41 12.06
CA GLU A 28 -20.43 40.14 12.22
C GLU A 28 -20.42 40.98 13.50
N ARG A 29 -19.81 40.51 14.60
CA ARG A 29 -19.69 41.30 15.84
C ARG A 29 -18.83 42.54 15.63
N ALA A 30 -17.77 42.45 14.85
CA ALA A 30 -16.94 43.60 14.49
C ALA A 30 -17.66 44.59 13.56
N ALA A 31 -18.46 44.09 12.60
CA ALA A 31 -19.12 44.91 11.60
C ALA A 31 -20.49 45.48 12.06
N ASN A 32 -21.28 44.70 12.80
CA ASN A 32 -22.65 45.00 13.22
C ASN A 32 -23.02 44.26 14.53
N PRO A 33 -22.57 44.77 15.70
CA PRO A 33 -22.79 44.13 17.00
C PRO A 33 -24.27 43.87 17.36
N GLY A 34 -25.20 44.67 16.81
CA GLY A 34 -26.64 44.57 17.07
C GLY A 34 -27.41 43.75 16.02
N SER A 35 -26.74 42.97 15.19
CA SER A 35 -27.40 42.24 14.10
C SER A 35 -28.43 41.22 14.61
N ALA A 36 -29.52 41.06 13.85
CA ALA A 36 -30.53 40.04 14.14
C ALA A 36 -29.95 38.61 14.16
N PHE A 37 -28.87 38.39 13.40
CA PHE A 37 -28.13 37.13 13.39
C PHE A 37 -27.49 36.85 14.75
N LEU A 38 -26.73 37.80 15.31
CA LEU A 38 -26.07 37.63 16.61
C LEU A 38 -27.10 37.46 17.74
N ALA A 39 -28.23 38.17 17.68
CA ALA A 39 -29.32 38.02 18.65
C ALA A 39 -29.98 36.62 18.60
N ALA A 40 -30.09 36.02 17.41
CA ALA A 40 -30.69 34.69 17.23
C ALA A 40 -29.72 33.53 17.49
N LEU A 41 -28.40 33.76 17.38
CA LEU A 41 -27.36 32.75 17.43
C LEU A 41 -27.39 31.86 18.69
N PRO A 42 -27.53 32.39 19.92
CA PRO A 42 -27.55 31.56 21.14
C PRO A 42 -28.68 30.52 21.15
N GLY A 43 -29.84 30.87 20.60
CA GLY A 43 -30.99 29.94 20.51
C GLY A 43 -30.85 28.90 19.40
N ALA A 44 -29.98 29.16 18.42
CA ALA A 44 -29.77 28.30 17.26
C ALA A 44 -28.67 27.24 17.44
N LEU A 45 -27.78 27.41 18.42
CA LEU A 45 -26.79 26.40 18.79
C LEU A 45 -27.48 25.12 19.29
N ARG A 46 -26.81 23.97 19.09
CA ARG A 46 -27.30 22.69 19.57
C ARG A 46 -26.90 22.48 21.03
N THR A 47 -27.69 21.69 21.73
CA THR A 47 -27.34 21.14 23.03
C THR A 47 -26.46 19.91 22.83
N PHE A 48 -25.68 19.53 23.86
CA PHE A 48 -24.84 18.33 23.80
C PHE A 48 -25.63 17.05 23.47
N PRO A 49 -26.84 16.79 24.03
CA PRO A 49 -27.67 15.66 23.61
C PRO A 49 -28.09 15.70 22.14
N GLU A 50 -28.40 16.87 21.57
CA GLU A 50 -28.72 17.01 20.14
C GLU A 50 -27.50 16.69 19.26
N VAL A 51 -26.31 17.13 19.65
CA VAL A 51 -25.05 16.79 18.97
C VAL A 51 -24.76 15.30 19.04
N ALA A 52 -24.96 14.68 20.20
CA ALA A 52 -24.78 13.25 20.39
C ALA A 52 -25.82 12.44 19.60
N ALA A 53 -27.05 12.90 19.49
CA ALA A 53 -28.10 12.21 18.74
C ALA A 53 -27.97 12.34 17.22
N TYR A 54 -27.16 13.29 16.73
CA TYR A 54 -27.05 13.59 15.31
C TYR A 54 -26.44 12.43 14.51
N PRO A 55 -27.18 11.80 13.57
CA PRO A 55 -26.73 10.59 12.86
C PRO A 55 -25.34 10.71 12.19
N PRO A 56 -24.99 11.82 11.52
CA PRO A 56 -23.64 11.99 10.97
C PRO A 56 -22.52 11.95 12.03
N ASN A 57 -22.75 12.51 13.22
CA ASN A 57 -21.79 12.44 14.32
C ASN A 57 -21.65 11.00 14.85
N GLN A 58 -22.76 10.25 14.87
CA GLN A 58 -22.75 8.84 15.24
C GLN A 58 -22.03 7.98 14.19
N ALA A 59 -22.11 8.31 12.91
CA ALA A 59 -21.29 7.69 11.87
C ALA A 59 -19.80 8.03 12.05
N PHE A 60 -19.49 9.24 12.51
CA PHE A 60 -18.12 9.69 12.76
C PHE A 60 -17.40 8.95 13.87
N ILE A 61 -18.10 8.62 14.96
CA ILE A 61 -17.53 7.80 16.04
C ILE A 61 -17.72 6.29 15.84
N GLY A 62 -18.36 5.87 14.75
CA GLY A 62 -18.48 4.45 14.36
C GLY A 62 -19.75 3.72 14.82
N ASN A 63 -20.72 4.40 15.39
CA ASN A 63 -21.96 3.78 15.91
C ASN A 63 -23.00 3.50 14.82
N VAL A 64 -22.97 4.23 13.70
CA VAL A 64 -23.92 4.08 12.59
C VAL A 64 -23.17 3.95 11.29
N ASP A 65 -23.36 2.84 10.57
CA ASP A 65 -22.76 2.65 9.25
C ASP A 65 -23.25 3.75 8.29
N PRO A 66 -22.36 4.54 7.65
CA PRO A 66 -22.74 5.65 6.79
C PRO A 66 -23.56 5.23 5.56
N ARG A 67 -23.51 3.95 5.15
CA ARG A 67 -24.37 3.38 4.10
C ARG A 67 -25.82 3.20 4.54
N SER A 68 -26.06 3.22 5.85
CA SER A 68 -27.37 3.01 6.48
C SER A 68 -27.95 4.29 7.11
N LEU A 69 -27.35 5.45 6.86
CA LEU A 69 -27.87 6.72 7.34
C LEU A 69 -29.32 6.92 6.86
N PRO A 70 -30.22 7.42 7.73
CA PRO A 70 -31.61 7.63 7.37
C PRO A 70 -31.73 8.71 6.27
N ALA A 71 -32.89 8.79 5.63
CA ALA A 71 -33.18 9.88 4.71
C ALA A 71 -33.11 11.24 5.44
N ARG A 72 -32.60 12.27 4.74
CA ARG A 72 -32.54 13.64 5.24
C ARG A 72 -33.95 14.27 5.31
N PRO A 73 -34.18 15.26 6.19
CA PRO A 73 -33.22 15.89 7.09
C PRO A 73 -32.86 15.01 8.29
N TRP A 74 -31.59 15.03 8.68
CA TRP A 74 -31.10 14.38 9.90
C TRP A 74 -31.29 15.26 11.14
N THR A 75 -31.44 16.57 10.93
CA THR A 75 -31.83 17.50 11.98
C THR A 75 -33.35 17.67 12.04
N ALA A 76 -33.87 17.78 13.26
CA ALA A 76 -35.21 18.31 13.45
C ALA A 76 -35.16 19.84 13.22
N ALA A 77 -36.01 20.36 12.34
CA ALA A 77 -36.12 21.81 12.13
C ALA A 77 -36.54 22.50 13.44
N LYS A 78 -35.81 23.56 13.85
CA LYS A 78 -36.30 24.44 14.93
C LYS A 78 -37.40 25.33 14.35
N ALA A 79 -38.58 25.34 14.97
CA ALA A 79 -39.70 26.17 14.50
C ALA A 79 -39.28 27.65 14.41
N PRO A 80 -39.56 28.36 13.30
CA PRO A 80 -39.24 29.78 13.19
C PRO A 80 -40.11 30.55 14.18
N GLY A 81 -39.49 31.22 15.15
CA GLY A 81 -40.19 32.14 16.07
C GLY A 81 -40.37 31.69 17.51
N ALA A 82 -39.59 30.72 18.01
CA ALA A 82 -39.41 30.56 19.46
C ALA A 82 -38.69 31.81 20.03
N ARG A 83 -39.46 32.88 20.27
CA ARG A 83 -39.08 33.98 21.14
C ARG A 83 -38.94 33.40 22.55
N GLY A 84 -37.75 32.88 22.85
CA GLY A 84 -37.35 32.64 24.23
C GLY A 84 -37.14 33.98 24.89
N ALA A 85 -38.18 34.47 25.57
CA ALA A 85 -38.05 35.48 26.61
C ALA A 85 -36.85 35.13 27.50
N GLY A 86 -36.10 36.16 27.92
CA GLY A 86 -34.78 36.05 28.51
C GLY A 86 -34.65 34.89 29.49
N ARG A 87 -33.61 34.07 29.30
CA ARG A 87 -33.03 33.27 30.38
C ARG A 87 -32.25 34.23 31.30
N GLY A 88 -33.00 35.09 31.98
CA GLY A 88 -32.52 35.89 33.09
C GLY A 88 -32.43 35.04 34.35
N ALA A 89 -31.45 35.36 35.17
CA ALA A 89 -31.12 34.77 36.47
C ALA A 89 -32.34 34.27 37.28
N ALA A 90 -32.32 33.00 37.65
CA ALA A 90 -32.87 32.49 38.90
C ALA A 90 -32.18 31.18 39.26
N ALA A 91 -31.35 31.22 40.30
CA ALA A 91 -30.92 30.06 41.04
C ALA A 91 -32.14 29.39 41.71
N GLY A 92 -32.21 28.06 41.69
CA GLY A 92 -33.24 27.30 42.39
C GLY A 92 -33.15 25.81 42.09
N ALA A 93 -32.92 25.02 43.13
CA ALA A 93 -32.79 23.58 43.10
C ALA A 93 -34.05 22.85 42.59
N GLY A 94 -33.85 21.74 41.88
CA GLY A 94 -34.80 20.63 41.72
C GLY A 94 -36.00 20.88 40.79
N GLY A 95 -36.17 20.01 39.79
CA GLY A 95 -37.44 19.87 39.07
C GLY A 95 -37.28 19.62 37.57
N ALA A 96 -37.46 18.36 37.17
CA ALA A 96 -37.61 17.93 35.79
C ALA A 96 -38.76 18.66 35.07
N GLY A 97 -38.51 19.08 33.82
CA GLY A 97 -39.51 19.66 32.92
C GLY A 97 -39.28 19.13 31.51
N ALA A 98 -40.16 18.21 31.10
CA ALA A 98 -40.03 17.31 29.97
C ALA A 98 -39.89 17.98 28.58
N ALA A 99 -38.76 17.71 27.92
CA ALA A 99 -38.70 17.47 26.49
C ALA A 99 -38.59 15.95 26.32
N ALA A 100 -39.38 15.35 25.42
CA ALA A 100 -39.52 13.91 25.27
C ALA A 100 -38.17 13.15 25.36
N GLU A 101 -37.99 12.41 26.46
CA GLU A 101 -36.81 11.59 26.76
C GLU A 101 -36.81 10.35 25.86
N GLY A 102 -36.19 10.47 24.68
CA GLY A 102 -35.57 9.32 24.04
C GLY A 102 -34.36 8.86 24.86
N PRO A 103 -33.94 7.58 24.79
CA PRO A 103 -32.76 7.12 25.51
C PRO A 103 -31.54 7.96 25.07
N ALA A 104 -30.74 8.40 26.05
CA ALA A 104 -29.50 9.13 25.79
C ALA A 104 -28.64 8.32 24.81
N ARG A 105 -28.34 8.92 23.64
CA ARG A 105 -27.50 8.28 22.63
C ARG A 105 -26.07 8.15 23.15
N PRO A 106 -25.36 7.06 22.81
CA PRO A 106 -23.99 6.85 23.24
C PRO A 106 -23.08 7.95 22.69
N VAL A 107 -22.22 8.48 23.56
CA VAL A 107 -21.17 9.47 23.23
C VAL A 107 -19.83 8.81 22.93
N GLU A 108 -19.77 7.49 22.99
CA GLU A 108 -18.63 6.67 22.62
C GLU A 108 -19.06 5.69 21.53
N GLY A 109 -18.15 5.44 20.59
CA GLY A 109 -18.30 4.44 19.56
C GLY A 109 -16.98 3.73 19.27
N PRO A 110 -16.99 2.73 18.36
CA PRO A 110 -15.82 1.92 18.04
C PRO A 110 -14.60 2.71 17.59
N PHE A 111 -14.80 3.89 16.99
CA PHE A 111 -13.74 4.70 16.43
C PHE A 111 -13.46 5.97 17.23
N GLY A 112 -14.15 6.23 18.34
CA GLY A 112 -13.85 7.39 19.19
C GLY A 112 -15.08 7.98 19.87
N ARG A 113 -15.05 9.28 20.19
CA ARG A 113 -15.95 9.89 21.18
C ARG A 113 -16.42 11.30 20.86
N ILE A 114 -17.57 11.68 21.42
CA ILE A 114 -18.10 13.04 21.43
C ILE A 114 -17.95 13.58 22.86
N LEU A 115 -17.30 14.73 23.00
CA LEU A 115 -16.92 15.34 24.27
C LEU A 115 -17.60 16.69 24.45
N ASP A 116 -17.95 17.01 25.69
CA ASP A 116 -18.57 18.29 26.03
C ASP A 116 -17.54 19.42 26.13
N GLU A 117 -18.05 20.65 26.13
CA GLU A 117 -17.26 21.88 26.15
C GLU A 117 -16.37 22.00 27.39
N ARG A 118 -16.85 21.55 28.55
CA ARG A 118 -16.08 21.56 29.79
C ARG A 118 -14.89 20.61 29.72
N THR A 119 -15.07 19.45 29.10
CA THR A 119 -13.99 18.51 28.85
C THR A 119 -12.98 19.07 27.86
N LEU A 120 -13.43 19.79 26.83
CA LEU A 120 -12.53 20.54 25.93
C LEU A 120 -11.67 21.57 26.70
N TYR A 121 -12.25 22.35 27.61
CA TYR A 121 -11.49 23.34 28.39
C TYR A 121 -10.46 22.67 29.32
N ALA A 122 -10.81 21.53 29.93
CA ALA A 122 -9.86 20.73 30.69
C ALA A 122 -8.68 20.27 29.83
N LEU A 123 -8.95 19.83 28.60
CA LEU A 123 -7.90 19.41 27.65
C LEU A 123 -7.06 20.59 27.16
N ILE A 124 -7.65 21.78 26.95
CA ILE A 124 -6.91 23.00 26.63
C ILE A 124 -5.94 23.37 27.76
N LYS A 125 -6.37 23.28 29.03
CA LYS A 125 -5.45 23.47 30.17
C LYS A 125 -4.37 22.39 30.24
N TYR A 126 -4.70 21.14 29.92
CA TYR A 126 -3.71 20.06 29.87
C TYR A 126 -2.65 20.30 28.77
N ALA A 127 -3.08 20.81 27.61
CA ALA A 127 -2.22 21.11 26.47
C ALA A 127 -1.28 22.31 26.70
N ASP A 128 -1.67 23.21 27.61
CA ASP A 128 -0.92 24.40 27.98
C ASP A 128 0.41 24.04 28.65
N THR A 129 1.50 24.55 28.08
CA THR A 129 2.88 24.32 28.53
C THR A 129 3.51 25.58 29.13
N PHE A 130 2.89 26.73 28.90
CA PHE A 130 3.45 28.04 29.25
C PHE A 130 2.56 28.81 30.24
N ASP A 131 1.65 28.10 30.92
CA ASP A 131 0.72 28.66 31.91
C ASP A 131 -0.08 29.86 31.39
N LEU A 132 -0.52 29.75 30.13
CA LEU A 132 -1.37 30.73 29.45
C LEU A 132 -2.84 30.57 29.84
N VAL A 133 -3.25 29.39 30.27
CA VAL A 133 -4.63 29.07 30.63
C VAL A 133 -4.79 29.16 32.15
N LEU A 134 -5.65 30.07 32.58
CA LEU A 134 -6.08 30.22 33.98
C LEU A 134 -7.45 29.58 34.14
N LEU A 135 -7.64 28.78 35.19
CA LEU A 135 -8.94 28.19 35.52
C LEU A 135 -9.38 28.66 36.91
N SER A 136 -10.69 28.82 37.13
CA SER A 136 -11.21 28.99 38.48
C SER A 136 -10.93 27.76 39.33
N LYS A 137 -10.92 27.92 40.66
CA LYS A 137 -10.64 26.81 41.58
C LYS A 137 -11.63 25.66 41.42
N GLU A 138 -12.92 25.97 41.35
CA GLU A 138 -14.00 25.00 41.23
C GLU A 138 -13.86 24.21 39.92
N PHE A 139 -13.57 24.92 38.83
CA PHE A 139 -13.46 24.27 37.53
C PHE A 139 -12.14 23.52 37.36
N ARG A 140 -11.04 23.95 37.98
CA ARG A 140 -9.79 23.20 38.03
C ARG A 140 -10.00 21.83 38.68
N ASP A 141 -10.69 21.79 39.82
CA ASP A 141 -11.02 20.52 40.50
C ASP A 141 -11.95 19.64 39.66
N GLU A 142 -12.94 20.23 38.98
CA GLU A 142 -13.81 19.52 38.03
C GLU A 142 -13.01 18.95 36.84
N ALA A 143 -12.11 19.75 36.26
CA ALA A 143 -11.29 19.38 35.12
C ALA A 143 -10.40 18.18 35.43
N VAL A 144 -9.71 18.18 36.58
CA VAL A 144 -8.90 17.03 37.02
C VAL A 144 -9.76 15.78 37.13
N LYS A 145 -10.91 15.84 37.83
CA LYS A 145 -11.82 14.69 37.98
C LYS A 145 -12.30 14.14 36.64
N ARG A 146 -12.63 15.02 35.69
CA ARG A 146 -13.06 14.63 34.34
C ARG A 146 -11.97 13.88 33.60
N LEU A 147 -10.73 14.39 33.63
CA LEU A 147 -9.60 13.75 32.96
C LEU A 147 -9.18 12.45 33.67
N GLU A 148 -9.20 12.37 35.00
CA GLU A 148 -8.92 11.13 35.73
C GLU A 148 -9.88 9.99 35.39
N ALA A 149 -11.16 10.33 35.16
CA ALA A 149 -12.19 9.37 34.81
C ALA A 149 -12.14 8.90 33.36
N ASP A 150 -11.41 9.60 32.47
CA ASP A 150 -11.35 9.26 31.04
C ASP A 150 -10.24 8.23 30.75
N PRO A 151 -10.57 7.04 30.20
CA PRO A 151 -9.57 6.04 29.80
C PRO A 151 -8.45 6.56 28.89
N ALA A 152 -8.74 7.50 27.98
CA ALA A 152 -7.74 8.08 27.08
C ALA A 152 -6.69 8.91 27.86
N MET A 153 -7.05 9.42 29.03
CA MET A 153 -6.19 10.27 29.85
C MET A 153 -5.45 9.49 30.94
N LYS A 154 -5.60 8.17 30.99
CA LYS A 154 -4.85 7.31 31.92
C LYS A 154 -3.34 7.55 31.78
N GLY A 155 -2.67 7.82 32.91
CA GLY A 155 -1.23 8.09 32.96
C GLY A 155 -0.84 9.48 32.44
N ALA A 156 -1.79 10.38 32.16
CA ALA A 156 -1.49 11.79 31.90
C ALA A 156 -0.97 12.47 33.17
N ASP A 157 0.01 13.37 33.03
CA ASP A 157 0.48 14.21 34.14
C ASP A 157 -0.55 15.29 34.48
N LEU A 158 -1.47 14.97 35.39
CA LEU A 158 -2.44 15.91 35.94
C LEU A 158 -1.83 16.82 37.01
N GLY A 159 -0.56 16.59 37.38
CA GLY A 159 0.22 17.52 38.17
C GLY A 159 0.40 18.87 37.48
N ARG A 160 0.03 19.02 36.20
CA ARG A 160 0.01 20.30 35.47
C ARG A 160 -1.10 21.27 35.91
N PHE A 161 -2.05 20.81 36.74
CA PHE A 161 -3.16 21.63 37.26
C PHE A 161 -2.86 22.29 38.62
N LYS A 162 -1.59 22.68 38.91
CA LYS A 162 -1.19 23.15 40.26
C LYS A 162 -1.81 24.48 40.70
N GLY A 163 -2.15 25.35 39.75
CA GLY A 163 -2.68 26.69 40.01
C GLY A 163 -4.18 26.78 39.79
N ALA A 164 -4.84 27.59 40.62
CA ALA A 164 -6.20 28.07 40.39
C ALA A 164 -6.19 29.59 40.53
N ALA A 165 -6.89 30.28 39.62
CA ALA A 165 -7.06 31.71 39.68
C ALA A 165 -8.27 32.06 40.54
N GLU A 166 -8.12 33.07 41.40
CA GLU A 166 -9.24 33.67 42.13
C GLU A 166 -10.07 34.54 41.18
N SER A 167 -11.35 34.77 41.49
CA SER A 167 -12.23 35.57 40.61
C SER A 167 -11.67 36.94 40.20
N PRO A 168 -11.06 37.73 41.10
CA PRO A 168 -10.47 39.02 40.72
C PRO A 168 -9.30 38.90 39.73
N GLU A 169 -8.53 37.81 39.81
CA GLU A 169 -7.40 37.56 38.89
C GLU A 169 -7.91 37.24 37.48
N LEU A 170 -8.97 36.43 37.38
CA LEU A 170 -9.62 36.13 36.10
C LEU A 170 -10.22 37.38 35.47
N GLU A 171 -10.94 38.19 36.26
CA GLU A 171 -11.52 39.46 35.80
C GLU A 171 -10.45 40.43 35.31
N GLN A 172 -9.34 40.56 36.05
CA GLN A 172 -8.22 41.41 35.66
C GLN A 172 -7.55 40.92 34.36
N ALA A 173 -7.33 39.60 34.22
CA ALA A 173 -6.75 39.03 33.01
C ALA A 173 -7.64 39.25 31.79
N ILE A 174 -8.97 39.06 31.93
CA ILE A 174 -9.93 39.29 30.86
C ILE A 174 -9.99 40.77 30.48
N ALA A 175 -9.99 41.68 31.46
CA ALA A 175 -9.91 43.12 31.21
C ALA A 175 -8.62 43.53 30.49
N ALA A 176 -7.52 42.78 30.71
CA ALA A 176 -6.25 42.95 30.01
C ALA A 176 -6.18 42.29 28.62
N GLY A 177 -7.28 41.69 28.13
CA GLY A 177 -7.38 41.10 26.79
C GLY A 177 -7.24 39.58 26.73
N ALA A 178 -7.23 38.86 27.86
CA ALA A 178 -7.38 37.41 27.86
C ALA A 178 -8.78 37.00 27.37
N LEU A 179 -8.86 35.90 26.63
CA LEU A 179 -10.14 35.38 26.13
C LEU A 179 -10.80 34.51 27.20
N PRO A 180 -12.04 34.80 27.63
CA PRO A 180 -12.73 34.01 28.64
C PRO A 180 -13.10 32.61 28.12
N LEU A 181 -13.16 31.64 29.05
CA LEU A 181 -13.71 30.31 28.84
C LEU A 181 -15.04 30.24 29.59
N VAL A 182 -16.17 30.18 28.89
CA VAL A 182 -17.50 30.29 29.49
C VAL A 182 -18.33 29.06 29.15
N SER A 183 -18.98 28.47 30.16
CA SER A 183 -19.94 27.39 29.93
C SER A 183 -21.11 27.48 30.90
N GLY A 184 -22.34 27.38 30.37
CA GLY A 184 -23.56 27.54 31.18
C GLY A 184 -23.72 28.94 31.78
N GLY A 185 -23.14 29.97 31.16
CA GLY A 185 -23.17 31.36 31.63
C GLY A 185 -22.15 31.70 32.73
N ALA A 186 -21.35 30.73 33.20
CA ALA A 186 -20.28 30.94 34.17
C ALA A 186 -18.91 31.03 33.48
N THR A 187 -18.10 32.01 33.88
CA THR A 187 -16.68 32.09 33.48
C THR A 187 -15.88 31.06 34.27
N LEU A 188 -15.35 30.06 33.57
CA LEU A 188 -14.61 28.94 34.14
C LEU A 188 -13.09 29.14 34.09
N GLY A 189 -12.64 30.11 33.30
CA GLY A 189 -11.22 30.42 33.11
C GLY A 189 -10.99 31.45 32.02
N CYS A 190 -9.74 31.64 31.61
CA CYS A 190 -9.37 32.45 30.46
C CYS A 190 -8.05 31.98 29.82
N VAL A 191 -7.81 32.39 28.58
CA VAL A 191 -6.58 32.16 27.82
C VAL A 191 -5.89 33.49 27.55
N LYS A 192 -4.66 33.62 28.03
CA LYS A 192 -3.82 34.82 27.88
C LYS A 192 -3.07 34.81 26.55
N SER A 193 -2.63 36.00 26.13
CA SER A 193 -1.60 36.12 25.09
C SER A 193 -0.26 35.58 25.60
N ALA A 194 0.52 34.94 24.73
CA ALA A 194 1.90 34.56 24.99
C ALA A 194 2.89 35.70 24.73
N HIS A 195 2.47 36.74 24.00
CA HIS A 195 3.27 37.93 23.76
C HIS A 195 2.39 39.20 23.77
N PRO A 196 2.87 40.35 24.28
CA PRO A 196 2.06 41.57 24.38
C PRO A 196 1.71 42.19 23.02
N THR A 197 2.55 42.00 21.99
CA THR A 197 2.40 42.72 20.70
C THR A 197 2.42 41.82 19.47
N ASP A 198 2.81 40.55 19.61
CA ASP A 198 2.88 39.64 18.45
C ASP A 198 1.50 39.02 18.28
N VAL A 199 0.84 39.38 17.19
CA VAL A 199 -0.51 38.89 16.88
C VAL A 199 -0.58 37.37 16.70
N ASN A 200 0.52 36.72 16.28
CA ASN A 200 0.59 35.26 16.14
C ASN A 200 0.73 34.55 17.50
N LEU A 201 1.05 35.31 18.55
CA LEU A 201 1.11 34.89 19.94
C LEU A 201 0.07 35.62 20.83
N GLY A 202 -0.92 36.26 20.20
CA GLY A 202 -2.05 36.89 20.89
C GLY A 202 -3.03 35.86 21.44
N ALA A 203 -3.91 36.27 22.36
CA ALA A 203 -4.83 35.36 23.05
C ALA A 203 -5.72 34.53 22.10
N HIS A 204 -6.16 35.09 20.96
CA HIS A 204 -6.93 34.34 19.96
C HIS A 204 -6.10 33.26 19.26
N ALA A 205 -4.89 33.61 18.78
CA ALA A 205 -3.98 32.64 18.18
C ALA A 205 -3.56 31.55 19.19
N MET A 206 -3.39 31.90 20.47
CA MET A 206 -3.11 30.94 21.52
C MET A 206 -4.29 30.02 21.81
N LEU A 207 -5.52 30.55 21.85
CA LEU A 207 -6.71 29.73 22.00
C LEU A 207 -6.86 28.74 20.83
N GLU A 208 -6.62 29.18 19.60
CA GLU A 208 -6.70 28.32 18.40
C GLU A 208 -5.61 27.25 18.40
N ASN A 209 -4.34 27.64 18.62
CA ASN A 209 -3.22 26.71 18.71
C ASN A 209 -3.41 25.67 19.85
N LEU A 210 -3.86 26.11 21.03
CA LEU A 210 -4.12 25.20 22.15
C LEU A 210 -5.31 24.29 21.88
N SER A 211 -6.36 24.77 21.20
CA SER A 211 -7.50 23.94 20.81
C SER A 211 -7.10 22.86 19.81
N ALA A 212 -6.33 23.21 18.78
CA ALA A 212 -5.78 22.26 17.82
C ALA A 212 -4.89 21.21 18.51
N LYS A 213 -3.94 21.65 19.35
CA LYS A 213 -3.07 20.76 20.11
C LYS A 213 -3.87 19.85 21.06
N ALA A 214 -4.78 20.40 21.85
CA ALA A 214 -5.54 19.66 22.87
C ALA A 214 -6.41 18.56 22.25
N THR A 215 -7.12 18.89 21.18
CA THR A 215 -8.01 17.95 20.50
C THR A 215 -7.21 16.84 19.77
N ALA A 216 -6.07 17.18 19.17
CA ALA A 216 -5.14 16.22 18.56
C ALA A 216 -4.50 15.27 19.60
N VAL A 217 -4.03 15.81 20.74
CA VAL A 217 -3.51 15.02 21.87
C VAL A 217 -4.56 14.03 22.34
N TYR A 218 -5.80 14.47 22.53
CA TYR A 218 -6.87 13.55 22.94
C TYR A 218 -7.11 12.45 21.90
N ALA A 219 -7.22 12.78 20.61
CA ALA A 219 -7.44 11.79 19.56
C ALA A 219 -6.31 10.74 19.48
N LEU A 220 -5.05 11.16 19.63
CA LEU A 220 -3.90 10.26 19.68
C LEU A 220 -3.89 9.40 20.95
N ARG A 221 -4.18 9.99 22.11
CA ARG A 221 -4.23 9.22 23.36
C ARG A 221 -5.38 8.21 23.36
N ASP A 222 -6.53 8.56 22.79
CA ASP A 222 -7.67 7.65 22.62
C ASP A 222 -7.33 6.52 21.63
N LEU A 223 -6.62 6.81 20.52
CA LEU A 223 -6.08 5.79 19.61
C LEU A 223 -5.17 4.78 20.35
N LEU A 224 -4.22 5.28 21.16
CA LEU A 224 -3.28 4.45 21.91
C LEU A 224 -4.02 3.58 22.95
N ALA A 225 -4.98 4.16 23.66
CA ALA A 225 -5.80 3.44 24.64
C ALA A 225 -6.65 2.33 23.98
N ARG A 226 -7.27 2.61 22.82
CA ARG A 226 -8.11 1.65 22.09
C ARG A 226 -7.31 0.54 21.41
N SER A 227 -6.13 0.86 20.89
CA SER A 227 -5.29 -0.09 20.16
C SER A 227 -4.36 -0.92 21.05
N GLY A 228 -4.06 -0.44 22.26
CA GLY A 228 -3.11 -1.07 23.17
C GLY A 228 -1.65 -0.99 22.71
N VAL A 229 -1.36 -0.16 21.70
CA VAL A 229 0.00 0.04 21.18
C VAL A 229 0.85 0.78 22.20
N ASP A 230 2.07 0.29 22.46
CA ASP A 230 3.02 1.00 23.33
C ASP A 230 3.35 2.36 22.70
N PRO A 231 3.08 3.50 23.38
CA PRO A 231 3.41 4.84 22.90
C PRO A 231 4.90 4.99 22.51
N ARG A 232 5.80 4.29 23.21
CA ARG A 232 7.25 4.33 22.95
C ARG A 232 7.65 3.61 21.66
N SER A 233 6.73 2.88 21.04
CA SER A 233 6.99 2.16 19.79
C SER A 233 6.66 2.98 18.54
N ILE A 234 6.11 4.18 18.69
CA ILE A 234 5.90 5.12 17.59
C ILE A 234 7.23 5.80 17.28
N ASP A 235 7.65 5.76 16.01
CA ASP A 235 8.93 6.35 15.58
C ASP A 235 8.74 7.77 15.01
N TYR A 236 7.57 8.06 14.40
CA TYR A 236 7.31 9.34 13.75
C TYR A 236 5.86 9.82 13.85
N VAL A 237 5.67 11.13 13.96
CA VAL A 237 4.36 11.80 13.95
C VAL A 237 4.29 12.79 12.78
N ILE A 238 3.23 12.67 11.98
CA ILE A 238 2.90 13.63 10.92
C ILE A 238 1.61 14.33 11.34
N GLU A 239 1.71 15.64 11.55
CA GLU A 239 0.59 16.45 11.99
C GLU A 239 0.00 17.22 10.80
N THR A 240 -1.33 17.17 10.62
CA THR A 240 -2.00 17.61 9.38
C THR A 240 -3.21 18.52 9.58
N SER A 241 -3.32 19.18 10.74
CA SER A 241 -4.34 20.21 10.99
C SER A 241 -4.19 21.39 10.03
N GLU A 242 -5.19 22.24 9.97
CA GLU A 242 -5.16 23.47 9.17
C GLU A 242 -4.30 24.57 9.80
N GLU A 243 -4.12 24.51 11.11
CA GLU A 243 -3.52 25.60 11.89
C GLU A 243 -2.00 25.65 11.77
N ALA A 244 -1.43 26.85 11.74
CA ALA A 244 0.01 27.05 11.66
C ALA A 244 0.50 27.84 12.88
N CYS A 245 1.16 27.17 13.81
CA CYS A 245 1.72 27.85 14.99
C CYS A 245 3.11 28.42 14.71
N GLY A 246 3.47 29.46 15.46
CA GLY A 246 4.73 30.19 15.31
C GLY A 246 4.57 31.66 15.67
N ASP A 247 5.69 32.34 15.84
CA ASP A 247 5.73 33.78 16.09
C ASP A 247 5.75 34.58 14.76
N ALA A 248 5.86 35.90 14.84
CA ALA A 248 5.97 36.76 13.67
C ALA A 248 7.21 36.49 12.80
N ASN A 249 8.26 35.87 13.36
CA ASN A 249 9.51 35.57 12.65
C ASN A 249 9.49 34.21 11.95
N GLN A 250 8.70 33.25 12.47
CA GLN A 250 8.63 31.87 11.97
C GLN A 250 7.18 31.34 11.95
N ARG A 251 6.31 31.96 11.14
CA ARG A 251 4.93 31.49 10.95
C ARG A 251 4.92 30.08 10.37
N GLY A 252 4.26 29.14 11.06
CA GLY A 252 4.24 27.72 10.69
C GLY A 252 5.55 26.97 10.99
N GLY A 253 6.48 27.59 11.73
CA GLY A 253 7.71 26.94 12.23
C GLY A 253 7.53 26.27 13.60
N GLY A 254 6.42 26.51 14.30
CA GLY A 254 6.10 25.80 15.53
C GLY A 254 5.71 24.36 15.21
N ASN A 255 6.27 23.40 15.96
CA ASN A 255 6.14 21.97 15.67
C ASN A 255 5.00 21.34 16.49
N PHE A 256 3.80 21.29 15.91
CA PHE A 256 2.65 20.65 16.55
C PHE A 256 2.87 19.16 16.75
N ALA A 257 3.46 18.46 15.77
CA ALA A 257 3.71 17.02 15.85
C ALA A 257 4.48 16.64 17.14
N LYS A 258 5.55 17.38 17.45
CA LYS A 258 6.34 17.21 18.69
C LYS A 258 5.55 17.59 19.93
N ALA A 259 4.85 18.73 19.90
CA ALA A 259 4.05 19.18 21.03
C ALA A 259 2.93 18.19 21.39
N ILE A 260 2.36 17.51 20.40
CA ILE A 260 1.36 16.46 20.56
C ILE A 260 2.00 15.16 21.05
N GLY A 261 3.13 14.76 20.46
CA GLY A 261 3.86 13.55 20.85
C GLY A 261 4.35 13.59 22.30
N GLU A 262 4.81 14.75 22.76
CA GLU A 262 5.22 15.00 24.15
C GLU A 262 4.10 14.66 25.13
N LEU A 263 2.90 15.22 24.93
CA LEU A 263 1.75 14.99 25.81
C LEU A 263 1.05 13.65 25.58
N SER A 264 1.48 12.89 24.58
CA SER A 264 0.98 11.54 24.27
C SER A 264 1.98 10.45 24.64
N ALA A 265 3.05 10.79 25.38
CA ALA A 265 4.09 9.88 25.85
C ALA A 265 4.86 9.15 24.73
N LEU A 266 4.97 9.76 23.54
CA LEU A 266 5.73 9.22 22.41
C LEU A 266 7.24 9.48 22.56
N ALA A 267 7.85 8.98 23.63
CA ALA A 267 9.21 9.35 24.04
C ALA A 267 10.31 9.08 22.99
N ASN A 268 10.07 8.13 22.08
CA ASN A 268 11.02 7.76 21.02
C ASN A 268 10.67 8.38 19.65
N ALA A 269 9.56 9.11 19.55
CA ALA A 269 9.12 9.68 18.29
C ALA A 269 9.78 11.03 18.02
N THR A 270 10.02 11.31 16.75
CA THR A 270 10.15 12.68 16.25
C THR A 270 8.95 13.01 15.35
N GLY A 271 8.89 14.19 14.76
CA GLY A 271 7.76 14.55 13.90
C GLY A 271 7.86 15.88 13.20
N SER A 272 6.98 16.06 12.23
CA SER A 272 6.85 17.25 11.41
C SER A 272 5.40 17.55 11.07
N ASP A 273 5.14 18.80 10.77
CA ASP A 273 3.83 19.27 10.36
C ASP A 273 3.74 19.30 8.82
N ALA A 274 2.59 18.91 8.27
CA ALA A 274 2.32 18.89 6.83
C ALA A 274 1.01 19.65 6.55
N ARG A 275 1.12 20.75 5.79
CA ARG A 275 -0.01 21.65 5.50
C ARG A 275 -0.43 21.53 4.05
N SER A 276 -1.68 21.14 3.83
CA SER A 276 -2.31 21.08 2.50
C SER A 276 -3.85 21.21 2.60
N PHE A 277 -4.31 22.00 3.58
CA PHE A 277 -5.74 22.24 3.83
C PHE A 277 -6.54 20.92 3.90
N CYS A 278 -7.68 20.81 3.21
CA CYS A 278 -8.47 19.58 3.16
C CYS A 278 -7.74 18.38 2.53
N ALA A 279 -6.63 18.54 1.82
CA ALA A 279 -5.84 17.41 1.30
C ALA A 279 -4.73 16.97 2.28
N GLY A 280 -4.43 17.78 3.30
CA GLY A 280 -3.37 17.57 4.29
C GLY A 280 -3.30 16.15 4.85
N PRO A 281 -4.41 15.59 5.35
CA PRO A 281 -4.38 14.24 5.91
C PRO A 281 -4.04 13.12 4.94
N VAL A 282 -4.52 13.18 3.69
CA VAL A 282 -4.20 12.15 2.69
C VAL A 282 -2.75 12.29 2.22
N HIS A 283 -2.24 13.52 2.13
CA HIS A 283 -0.80 13.77 1.99
C HIS A 283 0.00 13.19 3.17
N GLY A 284 -0.48 13.36 4.40
CA GLY A 284 0.14 12.77 5.60
C GLY A 284 0.18 11.24 5.57
N LEU A 285 -0.91 10.59 5.13
CA LEU A 285 -0.93 9.14 4.93
C LEU A 285 0.05 8.69 3.85
N LEU A 286 0.14 9.43 2.74
CA LEU A 286 1.09 9.14 1.66
C LEU A 286 2.54 9.27 2.14
N GLN A 287 2.85 10.31 2.91
CA GLN A 287 4.17 10.51 3.52
C GLN A 287 4.51 9.38 4.51
N ALA A 288 3.58 9.06 5.43
CA ALA A 288 3.73 7.96 6.38
C ALA A 288 3.99 6.62 5.68
N ALA A 289 3.19 6.30 4.65
CA ALA A 289 3.34 5.09 3.87
C ALA A 289 4.70 5.04 3.15
N SER A 290 5.17 6.18 2.65
CA SER A 290 6.46 6.31 1.97
C SER A 290 7.63 6.11 2.94
N HIS A 291 7.58 6.70 4.15
CA HIS A 291 8.60 6.48 5.18
C HIS A 291 8.70 5.01 5.62
N ILE A 292 7.55 4.35 5.79
CA ILE A 292 7.51 2.93 6.15
C ILE A 292 8.05 2.07 5.01
N ARG A 293 7.66 2.36 3.77
CA ARG A 293 8.13 1.60 2.59
C ARG A 293 9.63 1.78 2.36
N ALA A 294 10.18 2.96 2.66
CA ALA A 294 11.61 3.23 2.60
C ALA A 294 12.41 2.57 3.75
N GLY A 295 11.74 2.00 4.76
CA GLY A 295 12.39 1.43 5.93
C GLY A 295 12.94 2.46 6.92
N THR A 296 12.58 3.75 6.77
CA THR A 296 13.02 4.82 7.67
C THR A 296 12.38 4.72 9.05
N PHE A 297 11.07 4.43 9.09
CA PHE A 297 10.28 4.31 10.31
C PHE A 297 9.42 3.05 10.25
N ARG A 298 9.17 2.40 11.39
CA ARG A 298 8.32 1.20 11.48
C ARG A 298 6.89 1.59 11.77
N ARG A 299 6.67 2.50 12.73
CA ARG A 299 5.33 3.01 13.08
C ARG A 299 5.26 4.52 12.95
N VAL A 300 4.28 4.96 12.18
CA VAL A 300 4.02 6.38 11.94
C VAL A 300 2.57 6.67 12.30
N VAL A 301 2.37 7.76 13.04
CA VAL A 301 1.03 8.29 13.34
C VAL A 301 0.78 9.50 12.46
N VAL A 302 -0.39 9.55 11.82
CA VAL A 302 -0.92 10.76 11.19
C VAL A 302 -2.03 11.32 12.09
N VAL A 303 -1.93 12.59 12.50
CA VAL A 303 -2.80 13.19 13.51
C VAL A 303 -3.22 14.60 13.10
N ALA A 304 -4.44 15.01 13.47
CA ALA A 304 -4.89 16.39 13.36
C ALA A 304 -5.91 16.73 14.46
N GLY A 305 -5.96 18.00 14.82
CA GLY A 305 -6.91 18.59 15.77
C GLY A 305 -7.72 19.71 15.14
N GLY A 306 -8.77 20.14 15.84
CA GLY A 306 -9.75 21.10 15.34
C GLY A 306 -9.29 22.55 15.39
N ALA A 307 -9.71 23.33 14.39
CA ALA A 307 -9.47 24.76 14.27
C ALA A 307 -10.73 25.58 14.56
N LEU A 308 -10.56 26.69 15.28
CA LEU A 308 -11.67 27.58 15.62
C LEU A 308 -12.21 28.30 14.37
N ALA A 309 -11.34 28.55 13.39
CA ALA A 309 -11.68 29.23 12.14
C ALA A 309 -12.86 28.57 11.39
N LYS A 310 -13.10 27.28 11.60
CA LYS A 310 -14.18 26.51 10.95
C LYS A 310 -15.49 26.47 11.74
N LEU A 311 -15.51 26.96 12.97
CA LEU A 311 -16.72 27.02 13.76
C LEU A 311 -17.66 28.11 13.25
N ALA A 312 -18.96 27.78 13.17
CA ALA A 312 -20.05 28.65 12.78
C ALA A 312 -19.85 29.43 11.47
N MET A 313 -18.95 28.98 10.58
CA MET A 313 -18.59 29.67 9.35
C MET A 313 -19.81 29.92 8.44
N ASN A 314 -20.74 28.96 8.37
CA ASN A 314 -21.97 29.04 7.58
C ASN A 314 -23.22 29.30 8.43
N ALA A 315 -23.07 29.66 9.71
CA ALA A 315 -24.20 29.81 10.64
C ALA A 315 -25.29 30.75 10.13
N LYS A 316 -24.94 31.88 9.49
CA LYS A 316 -25.93 32.82 8.93
C LYS A 316 -26.85 32.13 7.92
N ARG A 317 -26.28 31.30 7.04
CA ARG A 317 -27.03 30.51 6.05
C ARG A 317 -27.86 29.41 6.69
N HIS A 318 -27.36 28.75 7.73
CA HIS A 318 -28.15 27.77 8.49
C HIS A 318 -29.43 28.40 9.04
N LEU A 319 -29.29 29.56 9.72
CA LEU A 319 -30.43 30.27 10.30
C LEU A 319 -31.42 30.75 9.24
N GLU A 320 -30.94 31.30 8.11
CA GLU A 320 -31.78 31.69 6.96
C GLU A 320 -32.61 30.51 6.39
N LYS A 321 -32.11 29.28 6.55
CA LYS A 321 -32.75 28.04 6.10
C LYS A 321 -33.52 27.30 7.20
N GLY A 322 -33.64 27.89 8.40
CA GLY A 322 -34.35 27.27 9.54
C GLY A 322 -33.60 26.09 10.17
N LEU A 323 -32.30 25.96 9.91
CA LEU A 323 -31.45 24.93 10.50
C LEU A 323 -30.76 25.46 11.78
N PRO A 324 -30.51 24.58 12.78
CA PRO A 324 -29.59 24.92 13.85
C PRO A 324 -28.17 25.10 13.32
N VAL A 325 -27.27 25.67 14.12
CA VAL A 325 -25.86 25.74 13.76
C VAL A 325 -25.26 24.33 13.80
N LEU A 326 -24.82 23.81 12.65
CA LEU A 326 -24.26 22.46 12.53
C LEU A 326 -22.73 22.41 12.67
N GLU A 327 -22.08 23.56 12.66
CA GLU A 327 -20.61 23.74 12.71
C GLU A 327 -20.20 24.19 14.12
N ASP A 328 -20.67 23.45 15.12
CA ASP A 328 -20.46 23.73 16.56
C ASP A 328 -19.52 22.74 17.25
N CYS A 329 -18.79 21.96 16.46
CA CYS A 329 -17.85 20.95 16.93
C CYS A 329 -16.47 21.16 16.32
N LEU A 330 -15.44 21.05 17.17
CA LEU A 330 -14.07 20.77 16.73
C LEU A 330 -13.95 19.28 16.46
N GLY A 331 -13.33 18.91 15.35
CA GLY A 331 -13.09 17.52 14.94
C GLY A 331 -11.61 17.25 14.98
N ALA A 332 -11.24 16.06 15.45
CA ALA A 332 -9.85 15.60 15.50
C ALA A 332 -9.78 14.13 15.08
N PHE A 333 -8.61 13.72 14.60
CA PHE A 333 -8.35 12.32 14.31
C PHE A 333 -6.91 11.92 14.60
N ALA A 334 -6.70 10.62 14.79
CA ALA A 334 -5.39 9.98 14.73
C ALA A 334 -5.50 8.67 13.93
N VAL A 335 -4.48 8.35 13.12
CA VAL A 335 -4.38 7.12 12.34
C VAL A 335 -3.01 6.50 12.55
N LEU A 336 -2.96 5.21 12.87
CA LEU A 336 -1.73 4.45 13.01
C LEU A 336 -1.44 3.67 11.72
N LEU A 337 -0.23 3.88 11.18
CA LEU A 337 0.36 3.03 10.15
C LEU A 337 1.51 2.22 10.77
N ASP A 338 1.51 0.92 10.52
CA ASP A 338 2.51 -0.01 11.03
C ASP A 338 3.08 -0.85 9.88
N GLY A 339 4.42 -0.78 9.73
CA GLY A 339 5.21 -1.52 8.75
C GLY A 339 5.27 -3.03 8.99
N GLU A 340 5.03 -3.44 10.23
CA GLU A 340 5.13 -4.80 10.75
C GLU A 340 3.78 -5.44 11.05
N ALA A 341 2.67 -4.74 10.79
CA ALA A 341 1.33 -5.24 11.04
C ALA A 341 1.10 -6.61 10.39
N GLU A 342 0.27 -7.44 11.04
CA GLU A 342 -0.17 -8.71 10.46
C GLU A 342 -1.45 -8.58 9.63
N ALA A 343 -2.26 -7.55 9.84
CA ALA A 343 -3.49 -7.29 9.09
C ALA A 343 -3.91 -5.82 9.19
N GLY A 344 -4.76 -5.38 8.25
CA GLY A 344 -5.31 -4.03 8.22
C GLY A 344 -5.66 -3.59 6.80
N LEU A 345 -5.44 -2.31 6.52
CA LEU A 345 -5.55 -1.76 5.17
C LEU A 345 -4.16 -1.44 4.63
N LEU A 346 -3.72 -2.19 3.63
CA LEU A 346 -2.49 -1.89 2.91
C LEU A 346 -2.66 -0.60 2.11
N VAL A 347 -1.79 0.37 2.35
CA VAL A 347 -1.73 1.60 1.56
C VAL A 347 -0.93 1.35 0.29
N ARG A 348 -1.58 1.36 -0.87
CA ARG A 348 -0.92 1.22 -2.18
C ARG A 348 -0.32 2.55 -2.62
N ASN A 349 0.71 3.01 -1.90
CA ASN A 349 1.38 4.27 -2.19
C ASN A 349 2.10 4.28 -3.55
N ASP A 350 2.37 3.11 -4.15
CA ASP A 350 2.80 2.96 -5.56
C ASP A 350 1.71 3.34 -6.59
N LEU A 351 0.45 3.29 -6.17
CA LEU A 351 -0.74 3.62 -6.97
C LEU A 351 -1.37 4.94 -6.51
N ALA A 352 -0.59 5.84 -5.88
CA ALA A 352 -1.11 7.13 -5.49
C ALA A 352 -1.56 7.92 -6.74
N GLY A 353 -2.77 8.47 -6.70
CA GLY A 353 -3.21 9.47 -7.67
C GLY A 353 -2.66 10.83 -7.26
N LEU A 354 -2.16 11.58 -8.23
CA LEU A 354 -1.44 12.83 -8.00
C LEU A 354 -2.07 13.93 -8.84
N LEU A 355 -2.67 14.93 -8.20
CA LEU A 355 -3.10 16.11 -8.94
C LEU A 355 -1.87 16.91 -9.37
N ARG A 356 -1.51 16.83 -10.64
CA ARG A 356 -0.29 17.46 -11.15
C ARG A 356 -0.50 18.97 -11.30
N ILE A 357 0.56 19.74 -11.05
CA ILE A 357 0.57 21.20 -11.25
C ILE A 357 0.09 21.58 -12.67
N GLY A 358 0.44 20.76 -13.68
CA GLY A 358 0.09 20.98 -15.08
C GLY A 358 -1.31 20.50 -15.51
N SER A 359 -2.08 19.83 -14.65
CA SER A 359 -3.37 19.22 -15.05
C SER A 359 -4.52 20.21 -15.16
N GLY A 360 -4.32 21.45 -14.72
CA GLY A 360 -5.38 22.45 -14.64
C GLY A 360 -6.38 22.16 -13.51
N SER A 361 -7.49 22.88 -13.50
CA SER A 361 -8.45 22.90 -12.39
C SER A 361 -9.86 22.42 -12.77
N SER A 362 -10.05 21.85 -13.97
CA SER A 362 -11.35 21.34 -14.37
C SER A 362 -11.71 20.08 -13.57
N PRO A 363 -12.99 19.88 -13.16
CA PRO A 363 -13.39 18.71 -12.39
C PRO A 363 -13.03 17.37 -13.06
N GLN A 364 -13.09 17.32 -14.40
CA GLN A 364 -12.72 16.15 -15.16
C GLN A 364 -11.21 15.87 -15.08
N ALA A 365 -10.36 16.88 -15.27
CA ALA A 365 -8.91 16.70 -15.18
C ALA A 365 -8.47 16.29 -13.78
N VAL A 366 -9.11 16.86 -12.76
CA VAL A 366 -8.87 16.48 -11.36
C VAL A 366 -9.22 15.02 -11.12
N MET A 367 -10.37 14.53 -11.61
CA MET A 367 -10.75 13.12 -11.44
C MET A 367 -9.96 12.15 -12.33
N GLU A 368 -9.48 12.60 -13.48
CA GLU A 368 -8.54 11.82 -14.29
C GLU A 368 -7.27 11.52 -13.48
N ASP A 369 -6.67 12.56 -12.89
CA ASP A 369 -5.43 12.43 -12.10
C ASP A 369 -5.61 11.68 -10.78
N LEU A 370 -6.70 11.96 -10.07
CA LEU A 370 -6.91 11.40 -8.74
C LEU A 370 -7.57 10.02 -8.77
N VAL A 371 -8.22 9.61 -9.86
CA VAL A 371 -8.99 8.35 -9.88
C VAL A 371 -8.69 7.51 -11.10
N ALA A 372 -8.86 8.05 -12.31
CA ALA A 372 -8.72 7.22 -13.52
C ALA A 372 -7.30 6.71 -13.73
N GLU A 373 -6.32 7.61 -13.71
CA GLU A 373 -4.90 7.31 -13.94
C GLU A 373 -4.33 6.26 -12.95
N PRO A 374 -4.51 6.37 -11.62
CA PRO A 374 -4.01 5.35 -10.69
C PRO A 374 -4.71 3.99 -10.87
N LEU A 375 -5.99 3.95 -11.24
CA LEU A 375 -6.69 2.69 -11.53
C LEU A 375 -6.19 2.05 -12.83
N GLU A 376 -5.94 2.85 -13.87
CA GLU A 376 -5.35 2.39 -15.13
C GLU A 376 -3.95 1.83 -14.92
N ARG A 377 -3.11 2.52 -14.14
CA ARG A 377 -1.77 2.04 -13.77
C ARG A 377 -1.84 0.71 -13.00
N ALA A 378 -2.89 0.52 -12.21
CA ALA A 378 -3.15 -0.72 -11.48
C ALA A 378 -3.78 -1.84 -12.34
N GLY A 379 -4.21 -1.55 -13.57
CA GLY A 379 -5.00 -2.48 -14.40
C GLY A 379 -6.40 -2.77 -13.82
N LEU A 380 -6.97 -1.84 -13.05
CA LEU A 380 -8.26 -1.97 -12.38
C LEU A 380 -9.36 -1.18 -13.10
N ARG A 381 -10.58 -1.67 -12.99
CA ARG A 381 -11.80 -0.96 -13.38
C ARG A 381 -12.31 -0.08 -12.26
N PHE A 382 -13.12 0.93 -12.59
CA PHE A 382 -13.81 1.75 -11.58
C PHE A 382 -14.69 0.90 -10.65
N SER A 383 -15.29 -0.17 -11.17
CA SER A 383 -16.11 -1.10 -10.39
C SER A 383 -15.32 -2.05 -9.48
N ASP A 384 -13.99 -2.10 -9.60
CA ASP A 384 -13.12 -2.94 -8.75
C ASP A 384 -12.80 -2.30 -7.39
N VAL A 385 -13.17 -1.02 -7.21
CA VAL A 385 -13.11 -0.29 -5.94
C VAL A 385 -14.47 -0.39 -5.27
N ASP A 386 -14.54 -1.01 -4.10
CA ASP A 386 -15.82 -1.25 -3.41
C ASP A 386 -16.40 0.04 -2.83
N CYS A 387 -15.56 0.99 -2.41
CA CYS A 387 -16.01 2.27 -1.87
C CYS A 387 -15.04 3.42 -2.20
N TYR A 388 -15.55 4.46 -2.83
CA TYR A 388 -14.89 5.75 -2.99
C TYR A 388 -15.29 6.67 -1.84
N ALA A 389 -14.31 7.30 -1.21
CA ALA A 389 -14.49 8.32 -0.19
C ALA A 389 -13.97 9.68 -0.68
N PRO A 390 -14.66 10.34 -1.64
CA PRO A 390 -14.34 11.69 -2.03
C PRO A 390 -14.99 12.69 -1.07
N GLU A 391 -14.24 13.69 -0.60
CA GLU A 391 -14.71 14.85 0.18
C GLU A 391 -16.07 14.63 0.89
N LEU A 392 -16.07 13.94 2.02
CA LEU A 392 -17.25 13.42 2.73
C LEU A 392 -18.06 14.52 3.46
N GLN A 393 -18.06 15.75 2.96
CA GLN A 393 -18.71 16.90 3.56
C GLN A 393 -20.21 16.63 3.78
N ASN A 394 -20.70 16.90 4.97
CA ASN A 394 -22.11 16.74 5.30
C ASN A 394 -23.00 17.66 4.42
N PRO A 395 -23.90 17.10 3.59
CA PRO A 395 -24.70 17.87 2.65
C PRO A 395 -25.76 18.76 3.30
N GLU A 396 -26.20 18.49 4.54
CA GLU A 396 -27.08 19.44 5.26
C GLU A 396 -26.38 20.76 5.56
N ILE A 397 -25.05 20.73 5.73
CA ILE A 397 -24.24 21.93 5.94
C ILE A 397 -24.00 22.63 4.59
N THR A 398 -23.49 21.89 3.61
CA THR A 398 -22.98 22.48 2.36
C THR A 398 -24.11 22.94 1.43
N GLU A 399 -25.25 22.26 1.38
CA GLU A 399 -26.40 22.71 0.59
C GLU A 399 -27.00 24.00 1.15
N ALA A 400 -27.11 24.11 2.48
CA ALA A 400 -27.57 25.34 3.14
C ALA A 400 -26.62 26.52 2.88
N ALA A 401 -25.32 26.27 2.85
CA ALA A 401 -24.29 27.24 2.51
C ALA A 401 -24.24 27.63 1.01
N GLY A 402 -25.00 26.93 0.14
CA GLY A 402 -25.02 27.18 -1.30
C GLY A 402 -23.91 26.48 -2.09
N ALA A 403 -23.13 25.60 -1.45
CA ALA A 403 -22.09 24.80 -2.10
C ALA A 403 -22.65 23.50 -2.73
N GLY A 404 -23.91 23.15 -2.45
CA GLY A 404 -24.55 21.93 -2.94
C GLY A 404 -24.04 20.67 -2.25
N ASN A 405 -24.37 19.49 -2.78
CA ASN A 405 -23.91 18.21 -2.25
C ASN A 405 -22.55 17.84 -2.85
N VAL A 406 -21.47 18.21 -2.16
CA VAL A 406 -20.08 18.06 -2.63
C VAL A 406 -19.71 16.60 -2.85
N THR A 407 -20.02 15.72 -1.88
CA THR A 407 -19.74 14.27 -1.97
C THR A 407 -20.44 13.65 -3.19
N LEU A 408 -21.74 13.92 -3.37
CA LEU A 408 -22.50 13.39 -4.50
C LEU A 408 -21.98 13.93 -5.84
N ALA A 409 -21.59 15.20 -5.91
CA ALA A 409 -21.02 15.79 -7.13
C ALA A 409 -19.71 15.08 -7.54
N ASN A 410 -18.84 14.80 -6.57
CA ASN A 410 -17.61 14.04 -6.83
C ASN A 410 -17.90 12.59 -7.25
N LEU A 411 -18.84 11.89 -6.59
CA LEU A 411 -19.24 10.53 -6.96
C LEU A 411 -19.85 10.47 -8.37
N LYS A 412 -20.66 11.47 -8.75
CA LYS A 412 -21.17 11.61 -10.11
C LYS A 412 -20.06 11.79 -11.14
N MET A 413 -19.01 12.56 -10.81
CA MET A 413 -17.87 12.71 -11.70
C MET A 413 -17.10 11.40 -11.85
N ILE A 414 -16.88 10.64 -10.77
CA ILE A 414 -16.25 9.30 -10.83
C ILE A 414 -17.07 8.35 -11.72
N ALA A 415 -18.39 8.30 -11.53
CA ALA A 415 -19.28 7.50 -12.37
C ALA A 415 -19.26 7.96 -13.85
N ALA A 416 -19.23 9.27 -14.09
CA ALA A 416 -19.11 9.82 -15.44
C ALA A 416 -17.79 9.43 -16.11
N MET A 417 -16.68 9.44 -15.36
CA MET A 417 -15.39 8.95 -15.86
C MET A 417 -15.44 7.47 -16.23
N ALA A 418 -16.11 6.63 -15.44
CA ALA A 418 -16.33 5.22 -15.77
C ALA A 418 -17.14 5.03 -17.08
N VAL A 419 -18.14 5.88 -17.33
CA VAL A 419 -18.89 5.93 -18.61
C VAL A 419 -17.98 6.37 -19.75
N MET A 420 -17.20 7.43 -19.56
CA MET A 420 -16.29 7.98 -20.58
C MET A 420 -15.21 6.96 -20.99
N LYS A 421 -14.73 6.17 -20.03
CA LYS A 421 -13.79 5.06 -20.24
C LYS A 421 -14.49 3.76 -20.71
N ARG A 422 -15.79 3.82 -21.02
CA ARG A 422 -16.62 2.73 -21.55
C ARG A 422 -16.66 1.49 -20.65
N GLN A 423 -16.56 1.67 -19.34
CA GLN A 423 -16.59 0.57 -18.37
C GLN A 423 -17.98 0.28 -17.82
N ILE A 424 -18.87 1.26 -17.86
CA ILE A 424 -20.30 1.17 -17.53
C ILE A 424 -21.11 1.97 -18.56
N ALA A 425 -22.39 1.66 -18.71
CA ALA A 425 -23.34 2.44 -19.50
C ALA A 425 -23.81 3.68 -18.71
N ARG A 426 -24.30 4.70 -19.43
CA ARG A 426 -24.73 5.97 -18.81
C ARG A 426 -25.90 5.78 -17.85
N GLU A 427 -26.76 4.82 -18.15
CA GLU A 427 -27.95 4.46 -17.37
C GLU A 427 -27.58 3.77 -16.05
N GLU A 428 -26.35 3.26 -15.91
CA GLU A 428 -25.87 2.57 -14.72
C GLU A 428 -25.26 3.51 -13.66
N MET A 429 -25.15 4.81 -13.95
CA MET A 429 -24.47 5.77 -13.06
C MET A 429 -25.06 5.83 -11.65
N ASP A 430 -26.39 5.89 -11.51
CA ASP A 430 -27.03 5.98 -10.19
C ASP A 430 -26.83 4.70 -9.38
N ALA A 431 -26.91 3.53 -10.03
CA ALA A 431 -26.63 2.24 -9.41
C ALA A 431 -25.15 2.13 -9.00
N PHE A 432 -24.23 2.65 -9.82
CA PHE A 432 -22.81 2.71 -9.49
C PHE A 432 -22.58 3.58 -8.24
N ILE A 433 -23.17 4.77 -8.18
CA ILE A 433 -23.03 5.68 -7.03
C ILE A 433 -23.59 5.03 -5.76
N ALA A 434 -24.75 4.40 -5.83
CA ALA A 434 -25.36 3.72 -4.69
C ALA A 434 -24.53 2.55 -4.17
N ARG A 435 -23.84 1.83 -5.08
CA ARG A 435 -23.00 0.68 -4.74
C ARG A 435 -21.61 1.06 -4.23
N HIS A 436 -20.99 2.05 -4.85
CA HIS A 436 -19.57 2.36 -4.67
C HIS A 436 -19.32 3.65 -3.88
N GLY A 437 -20.36 4.34 -3.40
CA GLY A 437 -20.26 5.58 -2.65
C GLY A 437 -21.06 5.58 -1.36
N THR A 438 -20.90 6.65 -0.58
CA THR A 438 -21.78 6.97 0.54
C THR A 438 -22.22 8.43 0.45
N THR A 439 -23.29 8.79 1.16
CA THR A 439 -23.55 10.21 1.42
C THR A 439 -22.40 10.82 2.22
N GLY A 440 -22.16 12.12 2.10
CA GLY A 440 -21.26 12.83 3.01
C GLY A 440 -21.88 12.93 4.40
N TRP A 441 -21.04 12.86 5.43
CA TRP A 441 -21.46 12.87 6.85
C TRP A 441 -20.41 13.51 7.76
N ALA A 442 -19.25 13.86 7.23
CA ALA A 442 -18.17 14.45 7.98
C ALA A 442 -18.51 15.90 8.40
N PRO A 443 -18.22 16.30 9.65
CA PRO A 443 -18.41 17.67 10.11
C PRO A 443 -17.44 18.63 9.41
N THR A 444 -17.77 19.94 9.44
CA THR A 444 -16.94 20.96 8.81
C THR A 444 -15.74 21.33 9.68
N GLN A 445 -14.63 20.63 9.45
CA GLN A 445 -13.28 21.01 9.85
C GLN A 445 -12.43 20.66 8.64
N GLY A 446 -11.75 21.61 7.98
CA GLY A 446 -11.08 21.37 6.69
C GLY A 446 -10.34 20.02 6.56
N HIS A 447 -9.55 19.60 7.54
CA HIS A 447 -8.84 18.33 7.54
C HIS A 447 -9.77 17.09 7.64
N ILE A 448 -10.99 17.22 8.17
CA ILE A 448 -11.91 16.11 8.41
C ILE A 448 -12.62 15.59 7.14
N PRO A 449 -13.27 16.40 6.28
CA PRO A 449 -13.96 15.87 5.10
C PRO A 449 -13.08 15.22 4.04
N SER A 450 -11.76 15.20 4.20
CA SER A 450 -10.73 14.68 3.28
C SER A 450 -10.80 13.17 2.94
N GLY A 451 -11.94 12.52 3.17
CA GLY A 451 -12.13 11.07 3.08
C GLY A 451 -11.64 10.32 4.31
N ILE A 452 -10.80 10.92 5.15
CA ILE A 452 -10.18 10.30 6.34
C ILE A 452 -11.16 9.59 7.29
N PRO A 453 -12.36 10.12 7.58
CA PRO A 453 -13.32 9.44 8.44
C PRO A 453 -13.79 8.09 7.89
N ALA A 454 -13.61 7.83 6.59
CA ALA A 454 -13.88 6.52 6.01
C ALA A 454 -12.89 5.44 6.46
N LEU A 455 -11.67 5.76 6.94
CA LEU A 455 -10.67 4.75 7.30
C LEU A 455 -11.15 3.81 8.42
N GLY A 456 -11.79 4.33 9.48
CA GLY A 456 -12.37 3.49 10.53
C GLY A 456 -13.41 2.52 9.97
N TRP A 457 -14.26 3.00 9.07
CA TRP A 457 -15.23 2.17 8.36
C TRP A 457 -14.58 1.18 7.39
N PHE A 458 -13.55 1.58 6.64
CA PHE A 458 -12.81 0.68 5.77
C PHE A 458 -12.15 -0.44 6.56
N LEU A 459 -11.59 -0.16 7.75
CA LEU A 459 -11.08 -1.18 8.66
C LEU A 459 -12.19 -2.12 9.13
N ALA A 460 -13.33 -1.59 9.56
CA ALA A 460 -14.47 -2.39 10.00
C ALA A 460 -15.05 -3.28 8.88
N TRP A 461 -15.26 -2.71 7.70
CA TRP A 461 -15.77 -3.41 6.53
C TRP A 461 -14.78 -4.44 5.97
N SER A 462 -13.48 -4.14 6.00
CA SER A 462 -12.41 -5.09 5.65
C SER A 462 -12.41 -6.28 6.61
N ARG A 463 -12.48 -6.04 7.93
CA ARG A 463 -12.59 -7.10 8.95
C ARG A 463 -13.86 -7.93 8.78
N ALA A 464 -14.96 -7.31 8.36
CA ALA A 464 -16.21 -7.99 8.06
C ALA A 464 -16.22 -8.70 6.69
N GLY A 465 -15.18 -8.54 5.86
CA GLY A 465 -15.11 -9.11 4.52
C GLY A 465 -16.03 -8.44 3.49
N THR A 466 -16.57 -7.25 3.79
CA THR A 466 -17.47 -6.49 2.90
C THR A 466 -16.78 -5.36 2.14
N LEU A 467 -15.49 -5.16 2.37
CA LEU A 467 -14.63 -4.27 1.60
C LEU A 467 -13.31 -4.97 1.31
N ARG A 468 -12.97 -5.10 0.03
CA ARG A 468 -11.65 -5.51 -0.45
C ARG A 468 -10.81 -4.29 -0.80
N ARG A 469 -11.40 -3.29 -1.46
CA ARG A 469 -10.71 -2.07 -1.89
C ARG A 469 -11.50 -0.81 -1.58
N GLY A 470 -10.87 0.13 -0.89
CA GLY A 470 -11.39 1.48 -0.70
C GLY A 470 -10.46 2.48 -1.37
N MET A 471 -10.99 3.61 -1.83
CA MET A 471 -10.19 4.71 -2.36
C MET A 471 -10.46 5.99 -1.58
N LEU A 472 -9.43 6.49 -0.90
CA LEU A 472 -9.46 7.81 -0.26
C LEU A 472 -9.05 8.87 -1.26
N ILE A 473 -9.79 9.98 -1.31
CA ILE A 473 -9.50 11.09 -2.20
C ILE A 473 -9.46 12.38 -1.37
N GLY A 474 -8.24 12.84 -1.10
CA GLY A 474 -7.99 14.12 -0.46
C GLY A 474 -7.92 15.20 -1.53
N LYS A 475 -8.83 16.16 -1.48
CA LYS A 475 -8.83 17.31 -2.38
C LYS A 475 -9.07 18.58 -1.58
N GLY A 476 -8.26 19.59 -1.82
CA GLY A 476 -8.33 20.89 -1.16
C GLY A 476 -8.31 22.02 -2.17
N SER A 477 -9.08 23.07 -1.90
CA SER A 477 -8.89 24.34 -2.59
C SER A 477 -7.75 25.13 -1.93
N LEU A 478 -6.80 25.61 -2.73
CA LEU A 478 -5.73 26.50 -2.26
C LEU A 478 -5.96 27.98 -2.60
N PHE A 479 -7.08 28.33 -3.26
CA PHE A 479 -7.35 29.74 -3.65
C PHE A 479 -7.52 30.67 -2.44
N LEU A 480 -7.83 30.11 -1.25
CA LEU A 480 -8.06 30.88 -0.03
C LEU A 480 -6.81 31.63 0.44
N GLY A 481 -5.62 31.02 0.30
CA GLY A 481 -4.36 31.67 0.63
C GLY A 481 -3.97 32.75 -0.38
N ARG A 482 -4.67 32.86 -1.51
CA ARG A 482 -4.38 33.76 -2.65
C ARG A 482 -2.95 33.60 -3.21
N MET A 483 -2.33 32.44 -3.00
CA MET A 483 -0.99 32.12 -3.52
C MET A 483 -1.05 31.40 -4.86
N THR A 484 -2.14 30.68 -5.14
CA THR A 484 -2.35 29.95 -6.39
C THR A 484 -3.85 29.78 -6.68
N GLY A 485 -4.21 29.63 -7.96
CA GLY A 485 -5.56 29.27 -8.41
C GLY A 485 -5.78 27.76 -8.56
N LEU A 486 -4.78 26.95 -8.20
CA LEU A 486 -4.82 25.49 -8.35
C LEU A 486 -5.53 24.82 -7.17
N PHE A 487 -6.12 23.66 -7.44
CA PHE A 487 -6.49 22.71 -6.40
C PHE A 487 -5.25 21.91 -5.98
N ASP A 488 -5.26 21.44 -4.74
CA ASP A 488 -4.36 20.40 -4.25
C ASP A 488 -5.13 19.08 -4.15
N GLY A 489 -4.45 17.97 -4.33
CA GLY A 489 -5.05 16.67 -4.09
C GLY A 489 -4.14 15.49 -4.35
N VAL A 490 -4.38 14.45 -3.55
CA VAL A 490 -3.81 13.12 -3.71
C VAL A 490 -4.87 12.09 -3.38
N SER A 491 -4.75 10.90 -3.95
CA SER A 491 -5.62 9.77 -3.63
C SER A 491 -4.81 8.53 -3.30
N LEU A 492 -5.41 7.66 -2.48
CA LEU A 492 -4.79 6.41 -2.04
C LEU A 492 -5.77 5.26 -2.23
N LEU A 493 -5.36 4.27 -3.01
CA LEU A 493 -6.01 2.97 -3.02
C LEU A 493 -5.58 2.18 -1.78
N LEU A 494 -6.56 1.67 -1.06
CA LEU A 494 -6.40 0.89 0.16
C LEU A 494 -6.94 -0.51 -0.08
N GLU A 495 -6.16 -1.54 0.25
CA GLU A 495 -6.56 -2.93 0.06
C GLU A 495 -6.65 -3.66 1.41
N ALA A 496 -7.73 -4.42 1.61
CA ALA A 496 -7.84 -5.34 2.73
C ALA A 496 -6.66 -6.32 2.69
N TRP A 497 -5.89 -6.35 3.76
CA TRP A 497 -4.61 -7.07 3.77
C TRP A 497 -4.40 -7.84 5.07
N SER A 498 -3.78 -9.01 4.95
CA SER A 498 -3.32 -9.81 6.07
C SER A 498 -2.17 -10.73 5.66
N ARG A 499 -1.17 -10.90 6.55
CA ARG A 499 -0.05 -11.85 6.38
C ARG A 499 -0.52 -13.30 6.34
N ARG A 500 -1.57 -13.61 7.11
CA ARG A 500 -2.33 -14.86 7.03
C ARG A 500 -3.57 -14.54 6.19
N ALA A 501 -3.67 -14.95 4.93
CA ALA A 501 -4.72 -14.48 4.01
C ALA A 501 -6.16 -14.44 4.63
N VAL A 502 -6.92 -13.39 4.29
CA VAL A 502 -8.28 -13.06 4.79
C VAL A 502 -9.31 -14.17 4.46
N PRO A 503 -10.29 -14.43 5.35
CA PRO A 503 -11.42 -15.34 5.08
C PRO A 503 -12.18 -14.96 3.81
N LYS A 504 -12.68 -15.97 3.07
CA LYS A 504 -13.62 -15.76 1.97
C LYS A 504 -14.82 -14.91 2.44
N PRO A 505 -15.28 -13.91 1.65
CA PRO A 505 -16.57 -13.31 1.88
C PRO A 505 -17.67 -14.37 1.84
N VAL A 506 -18.58 -14.33 2.81
CA VAL A 506 -19.80 -15.13 2.79
C VAL A 506 -20.68 -14.58 1.66
N ALA A 507 -20.77 -15.34 0.56
CA ALA A 507 -21.64 -15.00 -0.56
C ALA A 507 -23.11 -15.10 -0.12
N VAL A 508 -23.82 -13.98 -0.24
CA VAL A 508 -25.29 -13.97 -0.25
C VAL A 508 -25.76 -14.67 -1.52
N ALA A 509 -26.71 -15.59 -1.34
CA ALA A 509 -27.17 -16.55 -2.32
C ALA A 509 -27.66 -15.95 -3.64
N ALA A 510 -27.25 -16.56 -4.75
CA ALA A 510 -28.03 -16.63 -5.98
C ALA A 510 -27.92 -18.06 -6.55
N ARG A 511 -29.07 -18.67 -6.83
CA ARG A 511 -29.25 -20.07 -7.23
C ARG A 511 -29.01 -20.28 -8.73
N THR A 512 -28.54 -21.51 -9.04
CA THR A 512 -28.80 -22.38 -10.23
C THR A 512 -28.37 -21.87 -11.62
N ALA A 513 -27.90 -22.67 -12.57
CA ALA A 513 -27.66 -24.10 -12.74
C ALA A 513 -26.77 -24.29 -13.99
N GLY A 514 -26.10 -25.44 -14.13
CA GLY A 514 -25.52 -25.85 -15.42
C GLY A 514 -24.24 -26.68 -15.30
N GLU A 515 -24.41 -27.98 -15.08
CA GLU A 515 -23.37 -29.00 -15.13
C GLU A 515 -22.62 -29.02 -16.47
N ARG A 516 -21.30 -29.25 -16.41
CA ARG A 516 -20.61 -30.23 -17.26
C ARG A 516 -19.36 -30.72 -16.55
N THR A 517 -19.45 -31.94 -16.08
CA THR A 517 -18.39 -32.79 -15.56
C THR A 517 -17.40 -33.16 -16.68
N ALA A 518 -16.11 -32.99 -16.40
CA ALA A 518 -15.07 -33.87 -16.92
C ALA A 518 -14.11 -34.17 -15.76
N ALA A 519 -14.10 -35.43 -15.36
CA ALA A 519 -13.34 -35.94 -14.24
C ALA A 519 -11.89 -36.22 -14.65
N ILE A 520 -10.94 -35.78 -13.83
CA ILE A 520 -9.74 -36.56 -13.52
C ILE A 520 -9.62 -36.52 -11.99
N GLY A 521 -9.87 -37.65 -11.35
CA GLY A 521 -9.57 -37.86 -9.94
C GLY A 521 -8.12 -38.30 -9.78
N ALA A 522 -7.40 -37.69 -8.84
CA ALA A 522 -6.29 -38.31 -8.13
C ALA A 522 -6.29 -37.76 -6.70
N ALA A 523 -6.00 -38.65 -5.75
CA ALA A 523 -6.25 -38.51 -4.32
C ALA A 523 -5.55 -37.31 -3.67
N ALA A 524 -6.15 -36.86 -2.56
CA ALA A 524 -5.67 -35.79 -1.68
C ALA A 524 -4.34 -36.12 -0.97
N GLY A 525 -3.23 -36.09 -1.71
CA GLY A 525 -1.87 -36.05 -1.19
C GLY A 525 -1.29 -34.63 -1.25
N ARG A 526 -0.43 -34.26 -0.29
CA ARG A 526 0.34 -33.01 -0.36
C ARG A 526 1.37 -33.12 -1.49
N LEU A 527 1.62 -32.02 -2.19
CA LEU A 527 2.63 -31.95 -3.25
C LEU A 527 4.03 -31.93 -2.61
N ARG A 528 4.84 -32.95 -2.89
CA ARG A 528 6.15 -33.13 -2.26
C ARG A 528 7.24 -32.48 -3.11
N ILE A 529 7.91 -31.47 -2.56
CA ILE A 529 8.99 -30.73 -3.21
C ILE A 529 10.29 -30.93 -2.44
N GLY A 530 11.35 -31.33 -3.15
CA GLY A 530 12.69 -31.48 -2.61
C GLY A 530 13.42 -30.15 -2.42
N LEU A 531 14.22 -30.03 -1.36
CA LEU A 531 15.16 -28.93 -1.15
C LEU A 531 16.50 -29.49 -0.68
N THR A 532 17.57 -29.27 -1.44
CA THR A 532 18.92 -29.65 -1.00
C THR A 532 19.48 -28.62 -0.02
N ILE A 533 20.02 -29.08 1.11
CA ILE A 533 20.54 -28.21 2.18
C ILE A 533 22.04 -27.88 2.03
N PRO A 534 22.95 -28.83 1.77
CA PRO A 534 24.38 -28.54 1.73
C PRO A 534 24.76 -27.61 0.56
N GLY A 535 25.67 -26.67 0.80
CA GLY A 535 26.22 -25.78 -0.23
C GLY A 535 25.70 -24.34 -0.22
N SER A 536 24.87 -23.96 0.76
CA SER A 536 24.45 -22.56 0.95
C SER A 536 25.58 -21.71 1.53
N GLU A 537 25.90 -20.59 0.88
CA GLU A 537 26.81 -19.54 1.39
C GLU A 537 26.11 -18.64 2.42
N SER A 538 24.78 -18.68 2.49
CA SER A 538 23.96 -17.91 3.44
C SER A 538 23.55 -18.72 4.69
N GLY A 539 23.98 -19.98 4.77
CA GLY A 539 23.72 -20.92 5.87
C GLY A 539 22.34 -21.60 5.80
N ALA A 540 22.21 -22.78 6.41
CA ALA A 540 20.96 -23.55 6.36
C ALA A 540 19.75 -22.84 7.01
N GLY A 541 20.00 -21.84 7.86
CA GLY A 541 18.95 -21.02 8.47
C GLY A 541 18.13 -20.21 7.46
N GLU A 542 18.75 -19.73 6.36
CA GLU A 542 18.02 -19.04 5.29
C GLU A 542 17.13 -20.01 4.50
N LEU A 543 17.65 -21.22 4.21
CA LEU A 543 16.88 -22.28 3.54
C LEU A 543 15.68 -22.73 4.37
N ALA A 544 15.87 -22.92 5.69
CA ALA A 544 14.80 -23.29 6.61
C ALA A 544 13.72 -22.20 6.69
N ARG A 545 14.11 -20.93 6.81
CA ARG A 545 13.16 -19.80 6.76
C ARG A 545 12.41 -19.73 5.44
N GLY A 546 13.08 -19.97 4.31
CA GLY A 546 12.46 -20.02 2.99
C GLY A 546 11.46 -21.17 2.86
N ALA A 547 11.83 -22.35 3.34
CA ALA A 547 10.97 -23.52 3.40
C ALA A 547 9.71 -23.29 4.26
N GLU A 548 9.88 -22.73 5.46
CA GLU A 548 8.77 -22.36 6.34
C GLU A 548 7.85 -21.33 5.70
N THR A 549 8.43 -20.32 5.05
CA THR A 549 7.69 -19.29 4.32
C THR A 549 6.89 -19.90 3.18
N ALA A 550 7.49 -20.75 2.34
CA ALA A 550 6.79 -21.45 1.26
C ALA A 550 5.61 -22.28 1.78
N ARG A 551 5.80 -23.03 2.87
CA ARG A 551 4.73 -23.81 3.51
C ARG A 551 3.62 -22.93 4.08
N SER A 552 3.95 -21.72 4.55
CA SER A 552 2.95 -20.75 5.02
C SER A 552 2.14 -20.14 3.87
N LEU A 553 2.76 -19.96 2.71
CA LEU A 553 2.13 -19.43 1.50
C LEU A 553 1.27 -20.49 0.80
N ASP A 554 1.65 -21.77 0.89
CA ASP A 554 0.92 -22.88 0.32
C ASP A 554 1.01 -24.14 1.21
N ALA A 555 -0.03 -24.33 2.03
CA ALA A 555 -0.11 -25.43 2.98
C ALA A 555 -0.24 -26.82 2.32
N SER A 556 -0.50 -26.87 1.01
CA SER A 556 -0.57 -28.13 0.27
C SER A 556 0.81 -28.63 -0.18
N ILE A 557 1.87 -27.86 0.04
CA ILE A 557 3.25 -28.28 -0.20
C ILE A 557 3.79 -29.02 1.04
N GLU A 558 4.39 -30.19 0.80
CA GLU A 558 5.24 -30.91 1.74
C GLU A 558 6.68 -30.78 1.27
N LEU A 559 7.56 -30.27 2.13
CA LEU A 559 8.98 -30.15 1.80
C LEU A 559 9.76 -31.36 2.27
N VAL A 560 10.56 -31.92 1.37
CA VAL A 560 11.49 -33.02 1.63
C VAL A 560 12.90 -32.44 1.59
N LEU A 561 13.57 -32.40 2.74
CA LEU A 561 14.91 -31.85 2.84
C LEU A 561 15.94 -32.95 2.54
N PHE A 562 16.91 -32.64 1.68
CA PHE A 562 18.00 -33.55 1.33
C PHE A 562 19.33 -33.03 1.89
N GLY A 563 19.93 -33.80 2.80
CA GLY A 563 21.16 -33.44 3.52
C GLY A 563 20.92 -32.52 4.71
N VAL A 564 22.03 -32.14 5.38
CA VAL A 564 22.07 -31.25 6.55
C VAL A 564 23.12 -30.16 6.32
N ASP A 565 23.10 -29.11 7.15
CA ASP A 565 24.11 -28.05 7.05
C ASP A 565 25.53 -28.61 7.24
N GLY A 566 26.46 -28.23 6.36
CA GLY A 566 27.82 -28.79 6.33
C GLY A 566 27.93 -30.27 5.91
N GLY A 567 26.84 -30.90 5.45
CA GLY A 567 26.84 -32.29 4.95
C GLY A 567 27.43 -32.44 3.53
N ASP A 568 27.50 -33.69 3.04
CA ASP A 568 27.97 -33.98 1.68
C ASP A 568 26.92 -33.58 0.63
N ALA A 569 27.23 -32.53 -0.15
CA ALA A 569 26.39 -32.03 -1.22
C ALA A 569 26.16 -33.06 -2.34
N ALA A 570 27.17 -33.88 -2.67
CA ALA A 570 27.05 -34.89 -3.73
C ALA A 570 26.11 -36.02 -3.30
N GLN A 571 26.13 -36.40 -2.01
CA GLN A 571 25.18 -37.37 -1.47
C GLN A 571 23.75 -36.82 -1.45
N ALA A 572 23.56 -35.59 -0.96
CA ALA A 572 22.24 -34.95 -0.95
C ALA A 572 21.64 -34.84 -2.36
N GLN A 573 22.48 -34.54 -3.36
CA GLN A 573 22.08 -34.52 -4.77
C GLN A 573 21.62 -35.91 -5.26
N ARG A 574 22.41 -36.97 -5.03
CA ARG A 574 22.05 -38.34 -5.42
C ARG A 574 20.74 -38.81 -4.77
N ASP A 575 20.51 -38.44 -3.52
CA ASP A 575 19.29 -38.79 -2.79
C ASP A 575 18.06 -38.05 -3.36
N MET A 576 18.22 -36.78 -3.71
CA MET A 576 17.20 -35.97 -4.37
C MET A 576 16.85 -36.52 -5.75
N GLU A 577 17.86 -36.87 -6.55
CA GLU A 577 17.66 -37.47 -7.89
C GLU A 577 16.96 -38.82 -7.82
N ARG A 578 17.34 -39.68 -6.87
CA ARG A 578 16.65 -40.94 -6.61
C ARG A 578 15.18 -40.70 -6.23
N ALA A 579 14.92 -39.73 -5.36
CA ALA A 579 13.56 -39.40 -4.94
C ALA A 579 12.71 -38.82 -6.08
N LEU A 580 13.31 -38.08 -7.03
CA LEU A 580 12.63 -37.67 -8.26
C LEU A 580 12.32 -38.88 -9.15
N ALA A 581 13.29 -39.76 -9.39
CA ALA A 581 13.15 -40.93 -10.26
C ALA A 581 12.10 -41.93 -9.75
N ASP A 582 12.05 -42.15 -8.44
CA ASP A 582 11.11 -43.07 -7.78
C ASP A 582 9.72 -42.45 -7.53
N GLY A 583 9.52 -41.18 -7.91
CA GLY A 583 8.27 -40.44 -7.69
C GLY A 583 8.02 -40.03 -6.23
N GLY A 584 9.03 -40.15 -5.36
CA GLY A 584 9.00 -39.74 -3.96
C GLY A 584 8.84 -38.22 -3.77
N ILE A 585 9.28 -37.42 -4.74
CA ILE A 585 9.01 -35.99 -4.89
C ILE A 585 8.61 -35.67 -6.33
N GLN A 586 7.85 -34.60 -6.53
CA GLN A 586 7.38 -34.18 -7.86
C GLN A 586 8.22 -33.05 -8.48
N ALA A 587 9.00 -32.34 -7.65
CA ALA A 587 9.94 -31.32 -8.07
C ALA A 587 11.04 -31.15 -7.03
N ALA A 588 12.14 -30.50 -7.38
CA ALA A 588 13.19 -30.12 -6.45
C ALA A 588 13.68 -28.68 -6.66
N VAL A 589 14.23 -28.07 -5.62
CA VAL A 589 15.00 -26.83 -5.65
C VAL A 589 16.41 -27.12 -5.16
N THR A 590 17.42 -26.76 -5.95
CA THR A 590 18.83 -27.01 -5.64
C THR A 590 19.76 -25.90 -6.14
N PHE A 591 21.03 -25.93 -5.72
CA PHE A 591 22.05 -24.96 -6.11
C PHE A 591 22.66 -25.25 -7.48
N HIS A 592 22.69 -26.52 -7.88
CA HIS A 592 23.28 -26.96 -9.13
C HIS A 592 22.58 -28.22 -9.62
N TYR A 593 22.31 -28.28 -10.92
CA TYR A 593 21.80 -29.47 -11.57
C TYR A 593 22.34 -29.51 -13.01
N PRO A 594 23.05 -30.57 -13.42
CA PRO A 594 23.64 -30.67 -14.75
C PRO A 594 22.56 -31.04 -15.78
N PHE A 595 21.93 -30.04 -16.39
CA PHE A 595 21.00 -30.26 -17.49
C PHE A 595 21.75 -30.64 -18.79
N PRO A 596 21.33 -31.68 -19.53
CA PRO A 596 21.92 -31.99 -20.82
C PRO A 596 21.57 -30.94 -21.87
N ILE A 597 22.35 -30.89 -22.96
CA ILE A 597 22.06 -30.02 -24.11
C ILE A 597 20.65 -30.33 -24.64
N GLY A 598 19.86 -29.29 -24.86
CA GLY A 598 18.43 -29.37 -25.15
C GLY A 598 17.56 -28.82 -24.03
N ILE A 599 18.12 -28.65 -22.82
CA ILE A 599 17.41 -28.13 -21.65
C ILE A 599 18.11 -26.87 -21.13
N ALA A 600 17.31 -25.84 -20.86
CA ALA A 600 17.75 -24.61 -20.23
C ALA A 600 16.68 -24.08 -19.27
N THR A 601 17.08 -23.27 -18.30
CA THR A 601 16.18 -22.81 -17.25
C THR A 601 15.47 -21.52 -17.62
N VAL A 602 14.21 -21.39 -17.19
CA VAL A 602 13.42 -20.16 -17.37
C VAL A 602 13.19 -19.49 -16.01
N GLY A 603 13.85 -18.36 -15.78
CA GLY A 603 13.73 -17.62 -14.52
C GLY A 603 12.46 -16.79 -14.45
N HIS A 604 12.00 -16.51 -13.22
CA HIS A 604 10.79 -15.71 -12.97
C HIS A 604 11.03 -14.61 -11.93
N PHE A 605 10.68 -13.38 -12.32
CA PHE A 605 10.89 -12.16 -11.52
C PHE A 605 9.70 -11.21 -11.64
N LYS A 606 9.59 -10.30 -10.69
CA LYS A 606 8.74 -9.11 -10.83
C LYS A 606 9.59 -7.98 -11.40
N ALA A 607 9.18 -7.42 -12.53
CA ALA A 607 9.91 -6.32 -13.17
C ALA A 607 9.93 -5.06 -12.27
N PRO A 608 11.09 -4.45 -11.96
CA PRO A 608 11.18 -3.33 -11.03
C PRO A 608 10.31 -2.12 -11.38
N GLY A 609 10.19 -1.79 -12.67
CA GLY A 609 9.48 -0.60 -13.15
C GLY A 609 7.96 -0.74 -13.19
N SER A 610 7.43 -1.96 -13.35
CA SER A 610 5.97 -2.18 -13.54
C SER A 610 5.35 -3.13 -12.53
N GLY A 611 6.15 -3.90 -11.78
CA GLY A 611 5.66 -4.96 -10.88
C GLY A 611 5.02 -6.15 -11.60
N ARG A 612 5.08 -6.22 -12.93
CA ARG A 612 4.54 -7.33 -13.74
C ARG A 612 5.43 -8.56 -13.64
N ASP A 613 4.84 -9.74 -13.84
CA ASP A 613 5.59 -10.98 -13.98
C ASP A 613 6.45 -10.93 -15.26
N LEU A 614 7.71 -11.30 -15.14
CA LEU A 614 8.69 -11.35 -16.23
C LEU A 614 9.40 -12.70 -16.20
N PHE A 615 9.33 -13.41 -17.32
CA PHE A 615 10.01 -14.69 -17.55
C PHE A 615 11.27 -14.44 -18.37
N ILE A 616 12.43 -14.82 -17.82
CA ILE A 616 13.73 -14.69 -18.50
C ILE A 616 14.08 -16.04 -19.10
N ALA A 617 14.03 -16.13 -20.42
CA ALA A 617 14.29 -17.34 -21.18
C ALA A 617 15.59 -17.17 -21.99
N THR A 618 16.76 -17.59 -21.51
CA THR A 618 17.01 -18.53 -20.39
C THR A 618 18.12 -18.03 -19.45
N THR A 619 18.28 -18.66 -18.29
CA THR A 619 19.12 -18.18 -17.18
C THR A 619 20.33 -19.08 -16.86
N THR A 620 20.28 -20.36 -17.24
CA THR A 620 21.38 -21.33 -17.26
C THR A 620 21.02 -22.51 -18.18
N GLY A 621 21.98 -23.39 -18.50
CA GLY A 621 21.80 -24.50 -19.44
C GLY A 621 21.94 -24.08 -20.91
N THR A 622 21.65 -25.00 -21.84
CA THR A 622 21.82 -24.75 -23.28
C THR A 622 20.79 -25.53 -24.09
N SER A 623 19.86 -24.82 -24.74
CA SER A 623 18.75 -25.42 -25.49
C SER A 623 19.12 -25.97 -26.88
N SER A 624 20.22 -25.51 -27.47
CA SER A 624 20.82 -26.06 -28.70
C SER A 624 22.28 -25.61 -28.80
N ALA A 625 23.11 -26.38 -29.51
CA ALA A 625 24.47 -25.98 -29.88
C ALA A 625 24.47 -24.85 -30.94
N ASP A 626 23.40 -24.75 -31.75
CA ASP A 626 23.21 -23.59 -32.64
C ASP A 626 22.58 -22.43 -31.87
N ARG A 627 23.24 -21.27 -31.92
CA ARG A 627 22.81 -20.07 -31.17
C ARG A 627 21.43 -19.55 -31.59
N VAL A 628 21.12 -19.58 -32.89
CA VAL A 628 19.85 -19.05 -33.40
C VAL A 628 18.72 -20.00 -33.02
N GLU A 629 18.92 -21.30 -33.22
CA GLU A 629 17.99 -22.33 -32.77
C GLU A 629 17.78 -22.28 -31.26
N ALA A 630 18.86 -22.09 -30.48
CA ALA A 630 18.78 -21.97 -29.03
C ALA A 630 17.88 -20.81 -28.60
N LEU A 631 18.02 -19.62 -29.21
CA LEU A 631 17.15 -18.49 -28.91
C LEU A 631 15.68 -18.75 -29.28
N VAL A 632 15.41 -19.46 -30.37
CA VAL A 632 14.04 -19.84 -30.75
C VAL A 632 13.45 -20.82 -29.72
N ARG A 633 14.22 -21.85 -29.34
CA ARG A 633 13.82 -22.83 -28.31
C ARG A 633 13.61 -22.16 -26.94
N ASN A 634 14.45 -21.20 -26.59
CA ASN A 634 14.30 -20.41 -25.37
C ASN A 634 12.96 -19.64 -25.38
N GLY A 635 12.59 -19.00 -26.50
CA GLY A 635 11.29 -18.36 -26.64
C GLY A 635 10.12 -19.32 -26.41
N ILE A 636 10.17 -20.52 -26.99
CA ILE A 636 9.17 -21.58 -26.79
C ILE A 636 9.10 -22.02 -25.32
N ALA A 637 10.25 -22.25 -24.70
CA ALA A 637 10.35 -22.61 -23.28
C ALA A 637 9.78 -21.52 -22.36
N GLY A 638 10.07 -20.25 -22.67
CA GLY A 638 9.55 -19.09 -21.95
C GLY A 638 8.03 -18.97 -22.05
N VAL A 639 7.45 -19.18 -23.24
CA VAL A 639 5.99 -19.23 -23.43
C VAL A 639 5.36 -20.34 -22.61
N ALA A 640 5.95 -21.54 -22.62
CA ALA A 640 5.45 -22.68 -21.86
C ALA A 640 5.48 -22.39 -20.34
N ALA A 641 6.58 -21.83 -19.82
CA ALA A 641 6.70 -21.44 -18.42
C ALA A 641 5.68 -20.35 -18.02
N ALA A 642 5.50 -19.33 -18.87
CA ALA A 642 4.52 -18.26 -18.63
C ALA A 642 3.08 -18.80 -18.61
N LYS A 643 2.72 -19.70 -19.55
CA LYS A 643 1.42 -20.38 -19.57
C LYS A 643 1.21 -21.26 -18.35
N ALA A 644 2.20 -22.06 -17.98
CA ALA A 644 2.18 -22.88 -16.78
C ALA A 644 2.02 -22.03 -15.49
N PHE A 645 2.54 -20.81 -15.48
CA PHE A 645 2.36 -19.88 -14.37
C PHE A 645 0.95 -19.25 -14.32
N GLY A 646 0.24 -19.20 -15.45
CA GLY A 646 -1.11 -18.65 -15.57
C GLY A 646 -1.27 -17.51 -16.58
N VAL A 647 -0.25 -17.20 -17.39
CA VAL A 647 -0.32 -16.18 -18.46
C VAL A 647 -0.83 -16.84 -19.74
N SER A 648 -2.10 -16.65 -20.09
CA SER A 648 -2.76 -17.37 -21.20
C SER A 648 -2.19 -17.04 -22.60
N ASP A 649 -1.84 -15.77 -22.82
CA ASP A 649 -1.30 -15.25 -24.09
C ASP A 649 -0.09 -14.34 -23.82
N PRO A 650 1.10 -14.92 -23.54
CA PRO A 650 2.27 -14.15 -23.14
C PRO A 650 2.87 -13.38 -24.33
N SER A 651 3.21 -12.11 -24.13
CA SER A 651 4.04 -11.35 -25.08
C SER A 651 5.49 -11.81 -25.00
N VAL A 652 6.13 -11.95 -26.16
CA VAL A 652 7.50 -12.45 -26.30
C VAL A 652 8.35 -11.41 -27.01
N GLY A 653 9.49 -11.05 -26.43
CA GLY A 653 10.45 -10.15 -27.06
C GLY A 653 11.88 -10.65 -26.93
N PHE A 654 12.70 -10.35 -27.94
CA PHE A 654 14.09 -10.80 -28.01
C PHE A 654 15.03 -9.67 -27.59
N LEU A 655 15.87 -9.91 -26.59
CA LEU A 655 16.91 -8.97 -26.18
C LEU A 655 17.94 -8.81 -27.30
N ASN A 656 18.34 -7.57 -27.55
CA ASN A 656 19.27 -7.23 -28.62
C ASN A 656 20.66 -7.81 -28.34
N LEU A 657 20.91 -9.00 -28.88
CA LEU A 657 22.11 -9.82 -28.72
C LEU A 657 22.47 -10.49 -30.05
N ASP A 658 23.67 -11.04 -30.16
CA ASP A 658 24.11 -11.74 -31.36
C ASP A 658 23.18 -12.92 -31.71
N GLY A 659 22.68 -12.91 -32.94
CA GLY A 659 21.72 -13.92 -33.41
C GLY A 659 20.24 -13.59 -33.13
N ALA A 660 19.92 -12.62 -32.27
CA ALA A 660 18.54 -12.28 -31.91
C ALA A 660 17.71 -11.82 -33.11
N SER A 661 18.27 -11.02 -34.02
CA SER A 661 17.55 -10.61 -35.24
C SER A 661 17.24 -11.77 -36.17
N ARG A 662 18.09 -12.80 -36.21
CA ARG A 662 17.87 -14.01 -37.02
C ARG A 662 16.84 -14.90 -36.35
N ALA A 663 16.92 -15.09 -35.03
CA ALA A 663 15.95 -15.85 -34.26
C ALA A 663 14.55 -15.23 -34.33
N LEU A 664 14.44 -13.90 -34.22
CA LEU A 664 13.19 -13.17 -34.38
C LEU A 664 12.56 -13.42 -35.76
N ARG A 665 13.34 -13.41 -36.84
CA ARG A 665 12.83 -13.75 -38.19
C ARG A 665 12.31 -15.17 -38.27
N VAL A 666 13.05 -16.14 -37.71
CA VAL A 666 12.59 -17.53 -37.66
C VAL A 666 11.24 -17.62 -36.94
N VAL A 667 11.07 -16.95 -35.80
CA VAL A 667 9.78 -16.95 -35.08
C VAL A 667 8.68 -16.22 -35.84
N GLN A 668 9.00 -15.16 -36.57
CA GLN A 668 8.04 -14.48 -37.47
C GLN A 668 7.58 -15.42 -38.59
N ASP A 669 8.49 -16.20 -39.17
CA ASP A 669 8.16 -17.21 -40.20
C ASP A 669 7.27 -18.32 -39.60
N LEU A 670 7.58 -18.80 -38.40
CA LEU A 670 6.70 -19.74 -37.68
C LEU A 670 5.31 -19.15 -37.44
N ALA A 671 5.23 -17.87 -37.03
CA ALA A 671 3.96 -17.19 -36.81
C ALA A 671 3.14 -17.08 -38.11
N ALA A 672 3.80 -16.75 -39.23
CA ALA A 672 3.17 -16.73 -40.55
C ALA A 672 2.67 -18.12 -40.99
N ASN A 673 3.34 -19.18 -40.55
CA ASN A 673 2.97 -20.58 -40.79
C ASN A 673 1.98 -21.15 -39.74
N GLY A 674 1.39 -20.30 -38.89
CA GLY A 674 0.30 -20.69 -37.99
C GLY A 674 0.70 -21.03 -36.55
N TYR A 675 1.96 -20.79 -36.15
CA TYR A 675 2.34 -20.85 -34.74
C TYR A 675 1.82 -19.63 -33.97
N ALA A 676 0.88 -19.83 -33.04
CA ALA A 676 0.29 -18.76 -32.26
C ALA A 676 1.30 -18.19 -31.23
N ILE A 677 1.87 -17.02 -31.54
CA ILE A 677 2.81 -16.30 -30.66
C ILE A 677 2.60 -14.78 -30.76
N ARG A 678 2.59 -14.09 -29.62
CA ARG A 678 2.46 -12.63 -29.55
C ARG A 678 3.82 -11.97 -29.43
N LEU A 679 4.41 -11.57 -30.55
CA LEU A 679 5.68 -10.86 -30.56
C LEU A 679 5.52 -9.40 -30.14
N ALA A 680 6.47 -8.89 -29.35
CA ALA A 680 6.52 -7.50 -28.91
C ALA A 680 7.96 -6.96 -28.94
N GLY A 681 8.09 -5.69 -29.33
CA GLY A 681 9.36 -4.97 -29.41
C GLY A 681 9.63 -4.08 -28.20
N SER A 682 10.71 -3.30 -28.28
CA SER A 682 11.06 -2.32 -27.27
C SER A 682 9.99 -1.23 -27.14
N SER A 683 9.83 -0.71 -25.93
CA SER A 683 9.02 0.47 -25.63
C SER A 683 9.40 1.71 -26.46
N ARG A 684 10.58 1.71 -27.09
CA ARG A 684 11.08 2.77 -28.00
C ARG A 684 10.79 2.55 -29.48
N GLY A 685 10.05 1.51 -29.83
CA GLY A 685 9.65 1.20 -31.21
C GLY A 685 10.63 0.31 -31.99
N ASP A 686 11.72 -0.14 -31.38
CA ASP A 686 12.63 -1.11 -32.00
C ASP A 686 12.06 -2.54 -31.94
N PRO A 687 12.33 -3.39 -32.95
CA PRO A 687 11.87 -4.78 -32.94
C PRO A 687 12.57 -5.65 -31.87
N LEU A 688 13.76 -5.26 -31.40
CA LEU A 688 14.50 -5.96 -30.36
C LEU A 688 14.48 -5.15 -29.06
N LEU A 689 14.46 -5.85 -27.93
CA LEU A 689 14.46 -5.27 -26.61
C LEU A 689 15.84 -4.73 -26.23
N ARG A 690 15.86 -3.74 -25.33
CA ARG A 690 17.06 -3.17 -24.73
C ARG A 690 17.11 -3.50 -23.24
N GLY A 691 18.25 -3.23 -22.59
CA GLY A 691 18.38 -3.42 -21.13
C GLY A 691 17.31 -2.70 -20.30
N ASN A 692 16.84 -1.52 -20.75
CA ASN A 692 15.76 -0.80 -20.07
C ASN A 692 14.42 -1.54 -20.10
N ASP A 693 14.16 -2.34 -21.15
CA ASP A 693 12.92 -3.11 -21.27
C ASP A 693 12.87 -4.27 -20.27
N VAL A 694 14.04 -4.76 -19.82
CA VAL A 694 14.18 -5.71 -18.71
C VAL A 694 13.66 -5.09 -17.42
N LEU A 695 14.07 -3.85 -17.12
CA LEU A 695 13.66 -3.14 -15.91
C LEU A 695 12.20 -2.72 -15.96
N ALA A 696 11.72 -2.28 -17.12
CA ALA A 696 10.34 -1.87 -17.32
C ALA A 696 9.36 -3.07 -17.30
N GLY A 697 9.81 -4.26 -17.68
CA GLY A 697 8.92 -5.41 -17.90
C GLY A 697 8.03 -5.19 -19.12
N THR A 698 8.63 -4.77 -20.25
CA THR A 698 7.91 -4.44 -21.49
C THR A 698 7.19 -5.66 -22.09
N VAL A 699 7.66 -6.87 -21.80
CA VAL A 699 7.12 -8.15 -22.28
C VAL A 699 6.92 -9.12 -21.13
N ASP A 700 6.07 -10.13 -21.32
CA ASP A 700 5.88 -11.22 -20.37
C ASP A 700 7.09 -12.20 -20.43
N VAL A 701 7.60 -12.49 -21.63
CA VAL A 701 8.74 -13.38 -21.87
C VAL A 701 9.87 -12.62 -22.57
N LEU A 702 11.00 -12.49 -21.90
CA LEU A 702 12.23 -11.92 -22.44
C LEU A 702 13.18 -13.03 -22.86
N VAL A 703 13.50 -13.07 -24.15
CA VAL A 703 14.37 -14.08 -24.75
C VAL A 703 15.82 -13.58 -24.82
N CYS A 704 16.74 -14.35 -24.24
CA CYS A 704 18.19 -14.10 -24.26
C CYS A 704 18.98 -15.42 -24.22
N ASP A 705 20.30 -15.33 -24.37
CA ASP A 705 21.21 -16.44 -24.10
C ASP A 705 21.43 -16.61 -22.58
N SER A 706 21.84 -17.81 -22.18
CA SER A 706 21.99 -18.19 -20.77
C SER A 706 22.99 -17.33 -20.00
N LEU A 707 24.07 -16.86 -20.62
CA LEU A 707 25.06 -16.01 -19.96
C LEU A 707 24.43 -14.64 -19.64
N THR A 708 23.77 -14.04 -20.62
CA THR A 708 23.07 -12.76 -20.43
C THR A 708 21.94 -12.89 -19.41
N GLY A 709 21.13 -13.95 -19.49
CA GLY A 709 20.08 -14.21 -18.52
C GLY A 709 20.62 -14.40 -17.11
N ASN A 710 21.72 -15.16 -16.93
CA ASN A 710 22.39 -15.32 -15.64
C ASN A 710 22.79 -13.96 -15.03
N ALA A 711 23.41 -13.11 -15.83
CA ALA A 711 23.82 -11.77 -15.40
C ALA A 711 22.60 -10.91 -15.01
N ILE A 712 21.53 -10.93 -15.80
CA ILE A 712 20.29 -10.21 -15.49
C ILE A 712 19.69 -10.69 -14.17
N VAL A 713 19.58 -12.01 -13.96
CA VAL A 713 19.05 -12.58 -12.71
C VAL A 713 19.86 -12.09 -11.52
N LYS A 714 21.19 -12.18 -11.57
CA LYS A 714 22.06 -11.72 -10.48
C LYS A 714 21.91 -10.24 -10.19
N MET A 715 21.86 -9.41 -11.25
CA MET A 715 21.65 -7.98 -11.09
C MET A 715 20.30 -7.70 -10.44
N LEU A 716 19.20 -8.29 -10.92
CA LEU A 716 17.86 -8.02 -10.39
C LEU A 716 17.65 -8.60 -8.99
N ALA A 717 18.16 -9.79 -8.73
CA ALA A 717 17.90 -10.53 -7.50
C ALA A 717 18.71 -10.01 -6.31
N ALA A 718 19.90 -9.45 -6.54
CA ALA A 718 20.82 -9.01 -5.48
C ALA A 718 21.11 -7.50 -5.50
N TYR A 719 20.44 -6.70 -6.34
CA TYR A 719 20.65 -5.25 -6.41
C TYR A 719 20.49 -4.56 -5.05
N GLU A 720 19.44 -4.91 -4.30
CA GLU A 720 19.14 -4.30 -2.99
C GLU A 720 20.20 -4.63 -1.92
N THR A 721 21.02 -5.65 -2.13
CA THR A 721 22.03 -6.11 -1.16
C THR A 721 23.46 -5.77 -1.58
N GLY A 722 23.62 -5.06 -2.70
CA GLY A 722 24.92 -4.75 -3.30
C GLY A 722 25.60 -5.98 -3.92
N GLY A 723 24.83 -6.97 -4.35
CA GLY A 723 25.33 -8.22 -4.96
C GLY A 723 25.72 -9.31 -3.97
N ARG A 724 25.47 -9.13 -2.67
CA ARG A 724 25.91 -10.07 -1.61
C ARG A 724 25.00 -11.28 -1.44
N ILE A 725 23.68 -11.09 -1.53
CA ILE A 725 22.67 -12.13 -1.36
C ILE A 725 21.45 -11.83 -2.21
N GLU A 726 20.90 -12.85 -2.87
CA GLU A 726 19.68 -12.73 -3.67
C GLU A 726 18.44 -12.65 -2.74
N VAL A 727 17.66 -11.58 -2.86
CA VAL A 727 16.46 -11.30 -2.04
C VAL A 727 15.20 -11.05 -2.86
N ALA A 728 15.31 -10.92 -4.19
CA ALA A 728 14.21 -10.72 -5.11
C ALA A 728 14.18 -11.78 -6.22
N GLY A 729 12.98 -12.15 -6.67
CA GLY A 729 12.77 -13.17 -7.70
C GLY A 729 12.53 -14.59 -7.16
N SER A 730 12.58 -15.56 -8.06
CA SER A 730 12.26 -16.98 -7.79
C SER A 730 13.42 -17.92 -8.13
N GLY A 731 14.65 -17.40 -8.13
CA GLY A 731 15.84 -18.10 -8.59
C GLY A 731 15.96 -18.13 -10.12
N TYR A 732 16.79 -19.05 -10.61
CA TYR A 732 17.06 -19.26 -12.03
C TYR A 732 15.92 -20.05 -12.71
N GLY A 733 15.03 -20.64 -11.92
CA GLY A 733 13.79 -21.27 -12.39
C GLY A 733 13.96 -22.73 -12.85
N PRO A 734 12.86 -23.37 -13.30
CA PRO A 734 12.85 -24.77 -13.73
C PRO A 734 13.65 -24.99 -15.01
N GLY A 735 14.27 -26.16 -15.15
CA GLY A 735 14.74 -26.67 -16.44
C GLY A 735 13.57 -26.97 -17.37
N VAL A 736 13.64 -26.47 -18.61
CA VAL A 736 12.60 -26.65 -19.63
C VAL A 736 13.25 -27.16 -20.91
N GLY A 737 12.71 -28.25 -21.45
CA GLY A 737 13.22 -28.94 -22.64
C GLY A 737 12.70 -30.38 -22.71
N ASP A 738 13.01 -31.07 -23.80
CA ASP A 738 12.58 -32.45 -24.04
C ASP A 738 13.03 -33.37 -22.87
N GLY A 739 12.08 -33.93 -22.13
CA GLY A 739 12.36 -34.83 -21.01
C GLY A 739 13.02 -34.17 -19.79
N ALA A 740 12.88 -32.85 -19.62
CA ALA A 740 13.49 -32.14 -18.51
C ALA A 740 13.01 -32.62 -17.13
N ALA A 741 13.96 -32.87 -16.23
CA ALA A 741 13.66 -33.09 -14.82
C ALA A 741 13.08 -31.80 -14.21
N MET A 742 12.07 -31.94 -13.35
CA MET A 742 11.39 -30.81 -12.70
C MET A 742 12.24 -30.24 -11.55
N VAL A 743 13.36 -29.64 -11.90
CA VAL A 743 14.36 -29.09 -10.96
C VAL A 743 14.51 -27.60 -11.20
N GLY A 744 14.35 -26.82 -10.13
CA GLY A 744 14.58 -25.38 -10.09
C GLY A 744 15.94 -25.06 -9.50
N ILE A 745 16.66 -24.12 -10.12
CA ILE A 745 17.99 -23.70 -9.65
C ILE A 745 17.90 -22.39 -8.85
N ILE A 746 18.60 -22.32 -7.72
CA ILE A 746 18.87 -21.10 -6.92
C ILE A 746 20.38 -20.90 -6.76
N SER A 747 20.82 -19.68 -6.42
CA SER A 747 22.23 -19.44 -6.10
C SER A 747 22.58 -20.01 -4.73
N ARG A 748 23.88 -20.25 -4.49
CA ARG A 748 24.39 -20.57 -3.15
C ARG A 748 24.22 -19.38 -2.20
N ALA A 749 24.24 -18.15 -2.73
CA ALA A 749 24.04 -16.90 -2.01
C ALA A 749 22.58 -16.41 -2.15
N THR A 750 21.62 -17.26 -1.77
CA THR A 750 20.18 -16.97 -1.88
C THR A 750 19.55 -16.86 -0.48
N GLY A 751 18.80 -15.77 -0.25
CA GLY A 751 18.05 -15.56 0.98
C GLY A 751 16.67 -16.21 0.98
N ALA A 752 16.08 -16.33 2.16
CA ALA A 752 14.78 -16.97 2.41
C ALA A 752 13.64 -16.55 1.45
N PRO A 753 13.47 -15.26 1.07
CA PRO A 753 12.39 -14.87 0.17
C PRO A 753 12.48 -15.54 -1.21
N VAL A 754 13.69 -15.65 -1.77
CA VAL A 754 13.91 -16.25 -3.09
C VAL A 754 13.77 -17.77 -3.02
N VAL A 755 14.25 -18.40 -1.94
CA VAL A 755 14.01 -19.84 -1.68
C VAL A 755 12.51 -20.13 -1.64
N ALA A 756 11.75 -19.32 -0.91
CA ALA A 756 10.30 -19.50 -0.80
C ALA A 756 9.59 -19.36 -2.15
N ASN A 757 9.95 -18.32 -2.91
CA ASN A 757 9.40 -18.08 -4.24
C ASN A 757 9.77 -19.19 -5.23
N ALA A 758 11.00 -19.73 -5.17
CA ALA A 758 11.43 -20.85 -6.01
C ALA A 758 10.58 -22.10 -5.74
N ILE A 759 10.35 -22.44 -4.48
CA ILE A 759 9.48 -23.57 -4.09
C ILE A 759 8.05 -23.38 -4.63
N ILE A 760 7.49 -22.18 -4.44
CA ILE A 760 6.14 -21.85 -4.93
C ILE A 760 6.07 -21.90 -6.47
N LEU A 761 7.11 -21.43 -7.15
CA LEU A 761 7.22 -21.51 -8.61
C LEU A 761 7.19 -22.98 -9.06
N MET A 762 8.04 -23.83 -8.48
CA MET A 762 8.09 -25.26 -8.80
C MET A 762 6.75 -25.95 -8.54
N ALA A 763 6.07 -25.60 -7.44
CA ALA A 763 4.74 -26.12 -7.14
C ALA A 763 3.71 -25.79 -8.23
N LYS A 764 3.73 -24.55 -8.73
CA LYS A 764 2.87 -24.13 -9.85
C LYS A 764 3.22 -24.88 -11.13
N MET A 765 4.50 -25.02 -11.46
CA MET A 765 4.94 -25.72 -12.67
C MET A 765 4.50 -27.18 -12.69
N VAL A 766 4.55 -27.87 -11.55
CA VAL A 766 4.04 -29.24 -11.43
C VAL A 766 2.53 -29.30 -11.62
N ARG A 767 1.77 -28.47 -10.90
CA ARG A 767 0.29 -28.49 -10.95
C ARG A 767 -0.25 -28.19 -12.33
N SER A 768 0.41 -27.29 -13.06
CA SER A 768 0.02 -26.90 -14.40
C SER A 768 0.54 -27.85 -15.49
N GLY A 769 1.42 -28.79 -15.15
CA GLY A 769 1.99 -29.73 -16.12
C GLY A 769 2.92 -29.07 -17.13
N LEU A 770 3.90 -28.29 -16.67
CA LEU A 770 4.85 -27.54 -17.54
C LEU A 770 5.45 -28.39 -18.66
N ALA A 771 5.86 -29.64 -18.39
CA ALA A 771 6.43 -30.52 -19.42
C ALA A 771 5.45 -30.76 -20.57
N GLY A 772 4.18 -31.07 -20.26
CA GLY A 772 3.15 -31.25 -21.29
C GLY A 772 2.85 -29.97 -22.06
N ILE A 773 2.82 -28.82 -21.38
CA ILE A 773 2.65 -27.51 -22.05
C ILE A 773 3.82 -27.25 -23.01
N TYR A 774 5.05 -27.55 -22.60
CA TYR A 774 6.22 -27.40 -23.46
C TYR A 774 6.16 -28.32 -24.69
N ASP A 775 5.80 -29.59 -24.50
CA ASP A 775 5.63 -30.56 -25.59
C ASP A 775 4.57 -30.08 -26.59
N GLU A 776 3.46 -29.53 -26.11
CA GLU A 776 2.42 -28.92 -26.94
C GLU A 776 2.92 -27.69 -27.71
N GLU A 777 3.65 -26.77 -27.06
CA GLU A 777 4.23 -25.62 -27.76
C GLU A 777 5.23 -26.05 -28.84
N LEU A 778 6.09 -27.01 -28.52
CA LEU A 778 7.10 -27.51 -29.43
C LEU A 778 6.46 -28.25 -30.61
N ALA A 779 5.41 -29.03 -30.37
CA ALA A 779 4.63 -29.67 -31.43
C ALA A 779 3.97 -28.64 -32.36
N ARG A 780 3.39 -27.57 -31.79
CA ARG A 780 2.83 -26.46 -32.59
C ARG A 780 3.88 -25.74 -33.42
N ALA A 781 5.06 -25.47 -32.83
CA ALA A 781 6.16 -24.86 -33.56
C ALA A 781 6.65 -25.78 -34.70
N ARG A 782 6.80 -27.09 -34.44
CA ARG A 782 7.19 -28.08 -35.46
C ARG A 782 6.18 -28.17 -36.60
N ALA A 783 4.88 -28.14 -36.29
CA ALA A 783 3.81 -28.11 -37.28
C ALA A 783 3.87 -26.85 -38.16
N ALA A 784 4.37 -25.73 -37.62
CA ALA A 784 4.61 -24.49 -38.35
C ALA A 784 5.97 -24.43 -39.07
N GLY A 785 6.72 -25.55 -39.12
CA GLY A 785 7.98 -25.66 -39.86
C GLY A 785 9.26 -25.55 -39.01
N PHE A 786 9.16 -25.48 -37.68
CA PHE A 786 10.34 -25.48 -36.82
C PHE A 786 11.07 -26.84 -36.90
N GLY A 787 12.33 -26.84 -37.35
CA GLY A 787 13.14 -28.04 -37.51
C GLY A 787 12.91 -28.84 -38.81
N GLY A 788 12.04 -28.37 -39.72
CA GLY A 788 11.89 -28.91 -41.08
C GLY A 788 12.94 -28.35 -42.04
N ALA A 789 13.40 -29.14 -43.01
CA ALA A 789 14.53 -28.85 -43.90
C ALA A 789 14.54 -27.42 -44.49
N ALA A 790 15.35 -26.54 -43.88
CA ALA A 790 15.78 -25.31 -44.50
C ALA A 790 16.86 -25.63 -45.55
N GLN A 791 16.74 -25.03 -46.74
CA GLN A 791 17.77 -25.06 -47.78
C GLN A 791 19.13 -24.66 -47.19
N PRO A 792 20.23 -25.34 -47.57
CA PRO A 792 21.55 -25.04 -47.03
C PRO A 792 21.95 -23.61 -47.41
N ALA A 793 22.07 -22.75 -46.40
CA ALA A 793 22.89 -21.56 -46.53
C ALA A 793 24.33 -22.01 -46.84
N ALA A 794 24.98 -21.27 -47.74
CA ALA A 794 26.29 -21.60 -48.30
C ALA A 794 27.30 -22.10 -47.24
N PRO A 795 28.11 -23.12 -47.56
CA PRO A 795 28.96 -23.78 -46.58
C PRO A 795 30.00 -22.81 -46.02
N ALA A 796 30.00 -22.64 -44.70
CA ALA A 796 31.19 -22.23 -43.98
C ALA A 796 32.27 -23.30 -44.17
N ALA A 797 33.51 -22.86 -44.34
CA ALA A 797 34.66 -23.67 -44.73
C ALA A 797 34.78 -25.01 -43.98
N ALA A 798 35.07 -26.07 -44.73
CA ALA A 798 35.22 -27.44 -44.25
C ALA A 798 36.31 -27.58 -43.18
N ARG A 799 36.00 -28.33 -42.11
CA ARG A 799 37.00 -28.92 -41.19
C ARG A 799 37.83 -29.98 -41.94
N PRO A 800 39.15 -30.09 -41.71
CA PRO A 800 39.95 -31.16 -42.29
C PRO A 800 39.55 -32.53 -41.71
N ALA A 801 39.36 -33.53 -42.57
CA ALA A 801 39.03 -34.90 -42.19
C ALA A 801 40.29 -35.69 -41.76
N GLY A 802 40.18 -36.47 -40.67
CA GLY A 802 41.18 -37.48 -40.33
C GLY A 802 41.56 -37.68 -38.84
N GLN A 803 40.76 -37.25 -37.86
CA GLN A 803 41.08 -37.50 -36.44
C GLN A 803 40.30 -38.69 -35.87
N PRO A 804 40.98 -39.63 -35.16
CA PRO A 804 40.32 -40.74 -34.49
C PRO A 804 39.41 -40.21 -33.37
N VAL A 805 38.14 -40.58 -33.40
CA VAL A 805 37.20 -40.29 -32.32
C VAL A 805 37.49 -41.27 -31.17
N PRO A 806 37.88 -40.79 -29.97
CA PRO A 806 38.09 -41.66 -28.82
C PRO A 806 36.81 -42.44 -28.49
N ALA A 807 36.94 -43.69 -28.02
CA ALA A 807 35.79 -44.48 -27.62
C ALA A 807 35.03 -43.77 -26.49
N ARG A 808 33.69 -43.72 -26.61
CA ARG A 808 32.82 -43.04 -25.64
C ARG A 808 33.00 -43.62 -24.23
N LYS A 809 33.23 -42.74 -23.25
CA LYS A 809 33.33 -43.05 -21.81
C LYS A 809 32.26 -42.29 -21.03
N ILE A 810 31.95 -42.75 -19.82
CA ILE A 810 31.11 -41.99 -18.88
C ILE A 810 31.96 -40.85 -18.32
N VAL A 811 31.57 -39.61 -18.61
CA VAL A 811 32.27 -38.40 -18.19
C VAL A 811 31.53 -37.74 -17.02
N HIS A 812 32.24 -37.42 -15.95
CA HIS A 812 31.68 -36.89 -14.69
C HIS A 812 32.61 -35.88 -14.02
N HIS A 813 33.86 -35.80 -14.44
CA HIS A 813 34.84 -34.85 -13.93
C HIS A 813 34.78 -33.55 -14.74
N GLU A 814 34.57 -32.42 -14.07
CA GLU A 814 34.52 -31.10 -14.70
C GLU A 814 35.90 -30.43 -14.72
N ILE A 815 36.38 -30.07 -15.92
CA ILE A 815 37.54 -29.18 -16.07
C ILE A 815 37.03 -27.79 -16.49
N GLY A 816 37.08 -26.84 -15.56
CA GLY A 816 36.72 -25.43 -15.80
C GLY A 816 37.90 -24.56 -16.25
N GLY A 817 37.63 -23.28 -16.52
CA GLY A 817 38.63 -22.31 -16.96
C GLY A 817 38.72 -22.14 -18.49
N VAL A 818 37.92 -22.89 -19.25
CA VAL A 818 37.89 -22.83 -20.71
C VAL A 818 37.01 -21.67 -21.17
N ASP A 819 37.53 -20.82 -22.06
CA ASP A 819 36.75 -19.76 -22.70
C ASP A 819 35.64 -20.38 -23.58
N VAL A 820 34.44 -19.78 -23.56
CA VAL A 820 33.27 -20.26 -24.31
C VAL A 820 33.53 -20.31 -25.81
N LEU A 821 34.39 -19.42 -26.32
CA LEU A 821 34.79 -19.38 -27.71
C LEU A 821 35.79 -20.49 -28.08
N GLN A 822 36.37 -21.16 -27.09
CA GLN A 822 37.38 -22.21 -27.25
C GLN A 822 36.89 -23.61 -26.88
N ILE A 823 35.65 -23.77 -26.42
CA ILE A 823 35.14 -25.07 -25.95
C ILE A 823 35.20 -26.16 -27.03
N ASP A 824 34.83 -25.83 -28.27
CA ASP A 824 34.89 -26.77 -29.39
C ASP A 824 36.33 -27.11 -29.79
N ALA A 825 37.25 -26.17 -29.59
CA ALA A 825 38.68 -26.37 -29.84
C ALA A 825 39.33 -27.22 -28.74
N ALA A 826 38.91 -27.04 -27.48
CA ALA A 826 39.32 -27.84 -26.34
C ALA A 826 38.88 -29.30 -26.48
N VAL A 827 37.62 -29.55 -26.85
CA VAL A 827 37.10 -30.90 -27.11
C VAL A 827 37.83 -31.54 -28.30
N ALA A 828 38.08 -30.79 -29.37
CA ALA A 828 38.84 -31.30 -30.52
C ALA A 828 40.30 -31.61 -30.17
N LEU A 829 40.95 -30.80 -29.32
CA LEU A 829 42.31 -31.04 -28.84
C LEU A 829 42.38 -32.33 -28.01
N LEU A 830 41.43 -32.54 -27.09
CA LEU A 830 41.40 -33.76 -26.28
C LEU A 830 41.10 -35.00 -27.13
N ALA A 831 40.20 -34.89 -28.10
CA ALA A 831 39.96 -35.95 -29.06
C ALA A 831 41.24 -36.30 -29.86
N PHE A 832 41.99 -35.30 -30.30
CA PHE A 832 43.30 -35.49 -30.95
C PHE A 832 44.33 -36.18 -30.03
N ARG A 833 44.22 -36.00 -28.71
CA ARG A 833 45.07 -36.66 -27.70
C ARG A 833 44.53 -38.02 -27.25
N GLY A 834 43.44 -38.51 -27.85
CA GLY A 834 42.85 -39.81 -27.53
C GLY A 834 41.96 -39.81 -26.29
N ILE A 835 41.58 -38.64 -25.78
CA ILE A 835 40.74 -38.50 -24.58
C ILE A 835 39.30 -38.19 -25.02
N TYR A 836 38.36 -39.03 -24.58
CA TYR A 836 36.94 -38.75 -24.78
C TYR A 836 36.49 -37.64 -23.83
N SER A 837 35.90 -36.59 -24.40
CA SER A 837 35.42 -35.45 -23.64
C SER A 837 34.14 -34.89 -24.23
N GLU A 838 33.24 -34.38 -23.39
CA GLU A 838 32.00 -33.73 -23.81
C GLU A 838 32.01 -32.25 -23.37
N PRO A 839 31.58 -31.29 -24.22
CA PRO A 839 31.43 -29.90 -23.82
C PRO A 839 30.22 -29.74 -22.89
N ALA A 840 30.36 -28.95 -21.83
CA ALA A 840 29.26 -28.62 -20.91
C ALA A 840 29.37 -27.19 -20.37
N MET A 841 28.38 -26.76 -19.60
CA MET A 841 28.34 -25.45 -18.95
C MET A 841 28.19 -25.63 -17.44
N GLY A 842 29.22 -25.25 -16.69
CA GLY A 842 29.23 -25.25 -15.23
C GLY A 842 28.75 -23.92 -14.64
N CYS A 843 28.62 -23.85 -13.30
CA CYS A 843 28.11 -22.66 -12.59
C CYS A 843 28.95 -21.39 -12.74
N THR A 844 30.23 -21.53 -13.11
CA THR A 844 31.19 -20.42 -13.24
C THR A 844 31.62 -20.14 -14.69
N GLY A 845 31.13 -20.94 -15.65
CA GLY A 845 31.50 -20.81 -17.06
C GLY A 845 31.52 -22.16 -17.79
N PRO A 846 32.00 -22.18 -19.05
CA PRO A 846 32.16 -23.40 -19.84
C PRO A 846 33.11 -24.39 -19.16
N VAL A 847 32.76 -25.68 -19.24
CA VAL A 847 33.56 -26.78 -18.70
C VAL A 847 33.70 -27.90 -19.73
N VAL A 848 34.74 -28.69 -19.59
CA VAL A 848 34.95 -29.91 -20.38
C VAL A 848 34.80 -31.12 -19.47
N LEU A 849 33.84 -31.99 -19.78
CA LEU A 849 33.60 -33.22 -19.03
C LEU A 849 34.52 -34.33 -19.52
N VAL A 850 35.20 -35.00 -18.60
CA VAL A 850 36.04 -36.18 -18.87
C VAL A 850 35.76 -37.28 -17.84
N ALA A 851 36.22 -38.51 -18.11
CA ALA A 851 36.20 -39.58 -17.12
C ALA A 851 37.22 -39.27 -16.00
N ASP A 852 36.94 -39.64 -14.75
CA ASP A 852 37.85 -39.36 -13.61
C ASP A 852 39.29 -39.85 -13.86
N GLU A 853 39.45 -40.99 -14.53
CA GLU A 853 40.74 -41.57 -14.90
C GLU A 853 41.54 -40.72 -15.91
N ASP A 854 40.87 -39.89 -16.72
CA ASP A 854 41.47 -39.05 -17.76
C ASP A 854 41.66 -37.59 -17.30
N ALA A 855 41.14 -37.21 -16.13
CA ALA A 855 41.07 -35.83 -15.63
C ALA A 855 42.45 -35.13 -15.58
N ALA A 856 43.45 -35.79 -15.00
CA ALA A 856 44.80 -35.23 -14.87
C ALA A 856 45.48 -35.02 -16.23
N ALA A 857 45.30 -35.96 -17.16
CA ALA A 857 45.89 -35.87 -18.51
C ALA A 857 45.19 -34.79 -19.34
N ALA A 858 43.86 -34.71 -19.27
CA ALA A 858 43.07 -33.71 -19.96
C ALA A 858 43.40 -32.29 -19.50
N ALA A 859 43.48 -32.05 -18.17
CA ALA A 859 43.89 -30.77 -17.63
C ALA A 859 45.31 -30.38 -18.07
N GLY A 860 46.25 -31.34 -18.07
CA GLY A 860 47.62 -31.11 -18.55
C GLY A 860 47.69 -30.70 -20.03
N HIS A 861 46.87 -31.31 -20.90
CA HIS A 861 46.82 -30.97 -22.32
C HIS A 861 46.18 -29.59 -22.60
N LEU A 862 45.12 -29.24 -21.87
CA LEU A 862 44.46 -27.94 -22.00
C LEU A 862 45.35 -26.81 -21.48
N ALA A 863 46.03 -27.01 -20.34
CA ALA A 863 46.95 -26.01 -19.79
C ALA A 863 48.16 -25.77 -20.72
N ALA A 864 48.71 -26.84 -21.31
CA ALA A 864 49.79 -26.73 -22.29
C ALA A 864 49.39 -26.00 -23.59
N ALA A 865 48.09 -25.96 -23.90
CA ALA A 865 47.53 -25.22 -25.03
C ALA A 865 47.03 -23.82 -24.65
N HIS A 866 47.24 -23.37 -23.40
CA HIS A 866 46.72 -22.11 -22.85
C HIS A 866 45.20 -21.97 -22.96
N MET A 867 44.47 -23.09 -22.83
CA MET A 867 43.01 -23.15 -22.89
C MET A 867 42.37 -23.21 -21.50
N ILE A 868 43.16 -23.41 -20.44
CA ILE A 868 42.78 -23.29 -19.01
C ILE A 868 43.92 -22.67 -18.19
#